data_AF-A0A196PEI9-F1
#
_entry.id   AF-A0A196PEI9-F1
#
_cell.length_a   1.000
_cell.length_b   1.000
_cell.length_c   1.000
_cell.angle_alpha   90.00
_cell.angle_beta   90.00
_cell.angle_gamma   90.00
#
_symmetry.space_group_name_H-M   'P 1'
#
loop_
_entity.id
_entity.type
_entity.pdbx_description
1 polymer ?
#
loop_
_entity_poly.entity_id
_entity_poly.type
_entity_poly.pdbx_seq_one_letter_code
_entity_poly.pdbx_strand_id
1 'polypeptide(L)'
;MKLDEHPTVRHMREAGRTVGGAATVQSLTGDELRALAIECGADDAGLVEIGRTELDPQRDEILKNYPWTKSLVSIVIKMAREPVRGTPRSVSNMEFHRAGHETNEVAARIVARLQDRGIRAVNPAMGFPMEMEKNPGAAVWIVSHKPVAVAAGLGRMGIHRNLIHPKFGNFVLLGTVLLDQEINKVDIAIDYNPCLECNLCVAACPVGAIKPDGEFNFSACFTHNYREFMGGFNDWVEQIADSKDAIDYRKRVNEPETSSMWQSLTYGANYKSAYCMAVCPAGEDVIGPYLNDKAAHRREILRPLQERSETIYVVSGTDAEAVARRKWKNKTVKPVGNGMTPRTISGLLTFMPIVFQPDQSRGLNATYHFTFTGAESRKATITIKDRKITIREGLIGKADLRLTADSKTWLGFLAKEKNLVWALARRKFKISGNPKLLLAFGKCFPSPEIKREHVEVLPEASLIVPAIRPFEKNDPTSGKVRWFGELVLSDIEQVTRNVKTFRFTNPRGGDIPFRHVAGQYLTLDIAPHGIATRRSYTIASSPSWRDRIEITVKREDMGLVSRWLHDDLKVGDRINVEAPSGSFVFSGSEGPSVVLIGGGVGITPMMSIARYLTETEWPGTIYMLSSFLTPQDYIFQSEIDSLKARNPRMRVATAITNPEGTDWSGATGFINDRFLQANVPDIALHPALICGPTPMMDAVKETLIGLGVPAGQVRTESFGTDKRDPTKKVDKSAKVVAQVSFVDSGLTANAREGMTLLDVADETEVYIDNACRSGTCGTCLVKLKSGKVRMGTDEALSDDEKEEGYILACQAEPDGNVVLDV
;
A
#
# COMPACT_ATOMS: atom_id res chain seq x y z
N MET A 1 20.97 -6.54 -52.82
CA MET A 1 22.35 -7.09 -52.87
C MET A 1 22.26 -8.60 -52.79
N LYS A 2 22.89 -9.35 -53.69
CA LYS A 2 22.89 -10.82 -53.60
C LYS A 2 23.77 -11.26 -52.42
N LEU A 3 23.48 -12.41 -51.81
CA LEU A 3 24.19 -12.90 -50.63
C LEU A 3 25.72 -12.95 -50.85
N ASP A 4 26.14 -13.41 -52.03
CA ASP A 4 27.56 -13.53 -52.41
C ASP A 4 28.27 -12.18 -52.61
N GLU A 5 27.50 -11.11 -52.76
CA GLU A 5 27.98 -9.75 -52.93
C GLU A 5 28.00 -8.98 -51.60
N HIS A 6 27.47 -9.57 -50.52
CA HIS A 6 27.47 -8.94 -49.21
C HIS A 6 28.91 -8.78 -48.69
N PRO A 7 29.35 -7.58 -48.27
CA PRO A 7 30.72 -7.32 -47.84
C PRO A 7 31.23 -8.30 -46.79
N THR A 8 30.40 -8.62 -45.78
CA THR A 8 30.71 -9.63 -44.75
C THR A 8 30.90 -11.04 -45.31
N VAL A 9 30.12 -11.44 -46.32
CA VAL A 9 30.22 -12.78 -46.94
C VAL A 9 31.50 -12.89 -47.78
N ARG A 10 31.83 -11.84 -48.53
CA ARG A 10 33.09 -11.76 -49.26
C ARG A 10 34.30 -11.81 -48.32
N HIS A 11 34.29 -10.98 -47.28
CA HIS A 11 35.36 -10.95 -46.30
C HIS A 11 35.53 -12.30 -45.57
N MET A 12 34.45 -12.96 -45.18
CA MET A 12 34.53 -14.29 -44.56
C MET A 12 35.15 -15.34 -45.49
N ARG A 13 34.79 -15.32 -46.78
CA ARG A 13 35.35 -16.23 -47.79
C ARG A 13 36.81 -15.93 -48.10
N GLU A 14 37.16 -14.65 -48.22
CA GLU A 14 38.54 -14.17 -48.46
C GLU A 14 39.47 -14.50 -47.29
N ALA A 15 38.97 -14.41 -46.05
CA ALA A 15 39.72 -14.76 -44.85
C ALA A 15 39.97 -16.27 -44.69
N GLY A 16 39.53 -17.10 -45.64
CA GLY A 16 39.66 -18.57 -45.57
C GLY A 16 38.89 -19.20 -44.40
N ARG A 17 38.05 -18.42 -43.71
CA ARG A 17 37.18 -18.90 -42.62
C ARG A 17 36.00 -19.58 -43.26
N THR A 18 36.15 -20.87 -43.55
CA THR A 18 35.08 -21.69 -44.12
C THR A 18 33.81 -21.55 -43.29
N VAL A 19 32.68 -21.30 -43.99
CA VAL A 19 31.33 -21.43 -43.43
C VAL A 19 31.16 -22.93 -43.11
N GLY A 20 31.56 -23.34 -41.90
CA GLY A 20 31.58 -24.74 -41.46
C GLY A 20 32.95 -25.30 -41.05
N GLY A 21 34.04 -24.53 -41.09
CA GLY A 21 35.27 -24.91 -40.42
C GLY A 21 35.10 -24.75 -38.92
N ALA A 22 34.78 -25.83 -38.21
CA ALA A 22 34.74 -25.84 -36.76
C ALA A 22 36.02 -25.18 -36.25
N ALA A 23 35.90 -24.04 -35.54
CA ALA A 23 36.91 -23.68 -34.56
C ALA A 23 37.17 -24.97 -33.77
N THR A 24 38.43 -25.40 -33.62
CA THR A 24 38.79 -26.62 -32.91
C THR A 24 38.00 -26.69 -31.62
N VAL A 25 36.93 -27.50 -31.59
CA VAL A 25 36.00 -27.55 -30.47
C VAL A 25 36.80 -28.12 -29.32
N GLN A 26 37.18 -27.26 -28.39
CA GLN A 26 37.97 -27.67 -27.25
C GLN A 26 37.02 -28.41 -26.31
N SER A 27 37.09 -29.74 -26.30
CA SER A 27 36.36 -30.57 -25.35
C SER A 27 36.82 -30.24 -23.94
N LEU A 28 35.94 -29.67 -23.11
CA LEU A 28 36.22 -29.42 -21.70
C LEU A 28 35.84 -30.65 -20.85
N THR A 29 36.67 -30.96 -19.87
CA THR A 29 36.39 -31.93 -18.80
C THR A 29 35.39 -31.34 -17.79
N GLY A 30 34.76 -32.20 -16.98
CA GLY A 30 33.86 -31.74 -15.92
C GLY A 30 34.54 -30.81 -14.92
N ASP A 31 35.79 -31.09 -14.52
CA ASP A 31 36.53 -30.25 -13.58
C ASP A 31 36.85 -28.87 -14.18
N GLU A 32 37.16 -28.79 -15.48
CA GLU A 32 37.38 -27.51 -16.18
C GLU A 32 36.09 -26.69 -16.30
N LEU A 33 34.94 -27.33 -16.53
CA LEU A 33 33.64 -26.64 -16.58
C LEU A 33 33.23 -26.10 -15.20
N ARG A 34 33.48 -26.87 -14.14
CA ARG A 34 33.29 -26.40 -12.76
C ARG A 34 34.19 -25.22 -12.47
N ALA A 35 35.49 -25.33 -12.75
CA ALA A 35 36.45 -24.25 -12.55
C ALA A 35 36.04 -23.00 -13.33
N LEU A 36 35.62 -23.15 -14.59
CA LEU A 36 35.11 -22.05 -15.40
C LEU A 36 33.89 -21.36 -14.76
N ALA A 37 32.95 -22.13 -14.21
CA ALA A 37 31.77 -21.57 -13.54
C ALA A 37 32.16 -20.74 -12.30
N ILE A 38 33.11 -21.23 -11.49
CA ILE A 38 33.65 -20.51 -10.33
C ILE A 38 34.40 -19.25 -10.77
N GLU A 39 35.26 -19.34 -11.80
CA GLU A 39 35.98 -18.19 -12.38
C GLU A 39 35.00 -17.12 -12.91
N CYS A 40 33.85 -17.54 -13.44
CA CYS A 40 32.80 -16.63 -13.89
C CYS A 40 31.99 -16.03 -12.73
N GLY A 41 32.20 -16.47 -11.49
CA GLY A 41 31.61 -15.90 -10.27
C GLY A 41 30.53 -16.76 -9.61
N ALA A 42 30.37 -18.03 -9.97
CA ALA A 42 29.52 -18.94 -9.20
C ALA A 42 30.15 -19.24 -7.82
N ASP A 43 29.34 -19.34 -6.77
CA ASP A 43 29.81 -19.76 -5.44
C ASP A 43 30.00 -21.29 -5.34
N ASP A 44 29.21 -22.04 -6.12
CA ASP A 44 29.40 -23.46 -6.38
C ASP A 44 28.78 -23.82 -7.74
N ALA A 45 29.16 -24.95 -8.32
CA ALA A 45 28.62 -25.46 -9.56
C ALA A 45 28.52 -26.98 -9.54
N GLY A 46 27.67 -27.57 -10.37
CA GLY A 46 27.53 -29.02 -10.48
C GLY A 46 27.12 -29.40 -11.89
N LEU A 47 27.53 -30.58 -12.32
CA LEU A 47 27.44 -31.04 -13.70
C LEU A 47 26.53 -32.26 -13.78
N VAL A 48 25.60 -32.24 -14.73
CA VAL A 48 24.68 -33.35 -14.95
C VAL A 48 24.44 -33.55 -16.44
N GLU A 49 24.45 -34.81 -16.87
CA GLU A 49 24.07 -35.19 -18.23
C GLU A 49 22.55 -35.15 -18.41
N ILE A 50 22.08 -34.77 -19.60
CA ILE A 50 20.65 -34.70 -19.90
C ILE A 50 19.96 -36.07 -19.77
N GLY A 51 20.70 -37.17 -19.97
CA GLY A 51 20.23 -38.55 -19.90
C GLY A 51 19.95 -39.08 -18.50
N ARG A 52 20.28 -38.32 -17.44
CA ARG A 52 20.04 -38.72 -16.04
C ARG A 52 18.56 -38.90 -15.72
N THR A 53 18.19 -40.00 -15.08
CA THR A 53 16.79 -40.35 -14.76
C THR A 53 16.14 -39.33 -13.84
N GLU A 54 16.94 -38.68 -12.98
CA GLU A 54 16.49 -37.57 -12.12
C GLU A 54 15.95 -36.37 -12.92
N LEU A 55 16.30 -36.26 -14.21
CA LEU A 55 15.83 -35.22 -15.13
C LEU A 55 14.65 -35.66 -15.99
N ASP A 56 14.18 -36.91 -15.91
CA ASP A 56 13.03 -37.43 -16.68
C ASP A 56 11.82 -36.46 -16.70
N PRO A 57 11.41 -35.84 -15.57
CA PRO A 57 10.21 -34.99 -15.56
C PRO A 57 10.31 -33.70 -16.39
N GLN A 58 11.52 -33.29 -16.80
CA GLN A 58 11.76 -32.05 -17.55
C GLN A 58 12.55 -32.25 -18.85
N ARG A 59 13.16 -33.43 -19.06
CA ARG A 59 14.03 -33.71 -20.20
C ARG A 59 13.37 -33.38 -21.54
N ASP A 60 12.16 -33.88 -21.75
CA ASP A 60 11.46 -33.73 -23.03
C ASP A 60 11.20 -32.26 -23.36
N GLU A 61 10.88 -31.44 -22.36
CA GLU A 61 10.67 -30.01 -22.57
C GLU A 61 11.99 -29.29 -22.85
N ILE A 62 13.08 -29.65 -22.17
CA ILE A 62 14.41 -29.10 -22.46
C ILE A 62 14.83 -29.43 -23.88
N LEU A 63 14.73 -30.69 -24.30
CA LEU A 63 15.11 -31.14 -25.64
C LEU A 63 14.19 -30.61 -26.73
N LYS A 64 12.92 -30.36 -26.41
CA LYS A 64 12.00 -29.70 -27.35
C LYS A 64 12.44 -28.27 -27.66
N ASN A 65 12.91 -27.52 -26.67
CA ASN A 65 13.37 -26.13 -26.86
C ASN A 65 14.84 -26.06 -27.35
N TYR A 66 15.68 -27.00 -26.90
CA TYR A 66 17.11 -27.07 -27.21
C TYR A 66 17.54 -28.52 -27.53
N PRO A 67 17.24 -29.04 -28.74
CA PRO A 67 17.44 -30.45 -29.11
C PRO A 67 18.89 -30.94 -29.08
N TRP A 68 19.84 -30.00 -29.13
CA TRP A 68 21.28 -30.25 -29.10
C TRP A 68 21.85 -30.41 -27.69
N THR A 69 21.05 -30.16 -26.64
CA THR A 69 21.52 -30.23 -25.26
C THR A 69 21.96 -31.64 -24.91
N LYS A 70 23.20 -31.79 -24.45
CA LYS A 70 23.76 -33.06 -23.97
C LYS A 70 24.07 -33.05 -22.48
N SER A 71 24.40 -31.88 -21.93
CA SER A 71 24.69 -31.73 -20.51
C SER A 71 24.30 -30.35 -19.99
N LEU A 72 24.29 -30.22 -18.66
CA LEU A 72 23.84 -29.05 -17.93
C LEU A 72 24.86 -28.70 -16.83
N VAL A 73 25.19 -27.42 -16.72
CA VAL A 73 25.96 -26.85 -15.60
C VAL A 73 24.98 -26.12 -14.69
N SER A 74 24.69 -26.70 -13.52
CA SER A 74 23.95 -26.02 -12.46
C SER A 74 24.89 -25.12 -11.68
N ILE A 75 24.51 -23.88 -11.43
CA ILE A 75 25.31 -22.92 -10.64
C ILE A 75 24.55 -22.46 -9.40
N VAL A 76 25.30 -22.14 -8.35
CA VAL A 76 24.81 -21.62 -7.09
C VAL A 76 25.34 -20.20 -6.91
N ILE A 77 24.44 -19.28 -6.60
CA ILE A 77 24.78 -17.94 -6.10
C ILE A 77 24.23 -17.82 -4.69
N LYS A 78 25.11 -17.51 -3.73
CA LYS A 78 24.74 -17.33 -2.34
C LYS A 78 24.04 -15.99 -2.13
N MET A 79 23.06 -16.00 -1.24
CA MET A 79 22.39 -14.80 -0.77
C MET A 79 22.93 -14.34 0.57
N ALA A 80 22.94 -13.03 0.77
CA ALA A 80 23.14 -12.44 2.08
C ALA A 80 22.01 -12.88 3.03
N ARG A 81 22.37 -13.38 4.20
CA ARG A 81 21.43 -14.00 5.15
C ARG A 81 20.55 -12.99 5.86
N GLU A 82 21.14 -11.90 6.34
CA GLU A 82 20.42 -10.89 7.13
C GLU A 82 19.29 -10.21 6.35
N PRO A 83 19.49 -9.82 5.08
CA PRO A 83 18.38 -9.35 4.24
C PRO A 83 17.20 -10.32 4.14
N VAL A 84 17.49 -11.63 4.05
CA VAL A 84 16.45 -12.68 3.96
C VAL A 84 15.82 -12.98 5.32
N ARG A 85 16.57 -12.86 6.42
CA ARG A 85 16.11 -13.09 7.80
C ARG A 85 15.25 -11.97 8.35
N GLY A 86 15.46 -10.74 7.88
CA GLY A 86 14.74 -9.56 8.33
C GLY A 86 13.23 -9.62 8.07
N THR A 87 12.48 -8.84 8.87
CA THR A 87 11.05 -8.62 8.66
C THR A 87 10.73 -7.67 7.49
N PRO A 88 11.59 -6.70 7.08
CA PRO A 88 11.29 -5.85 5.93
C PRO A 88 11.30 -6.64 4.61
N ARG A 89 10.13 -6.81 4.01
CA ARG A 89 9.94 -7.56 2.76
C ARG A 89 10.70 -6.93 1.58
N SER A 90 10.83 -5.61 1.54
CA SER A 90 11.57 -4.92 0.49
C SER A 90 13.04 -5.31 0.48
N VAL A 91 13.66 -5.41 1.66
CA VAL A 91 15.08 -5.77 1.82
C VAL A 91 15.33 -7.21 1.36
N SER A 92 14.46 -8.16 1.73
CA SER A 92 14.59 -9.54 1.27
C SER A 92 14.40 -9.65 -0.24
N ASN A 93 13.42 -8.96 -0.83
CA ASN A 93 13.21 -8.97 -2.27
C ASN A 93 14.36 -8.31 -3.04
N MET A 94 14.95 -7.23 -2.53
CA MET A 94 16.16 -6.66 -3.14
C MET A 94 17.30 -7.67 -3.19
N GLU A 95 17.47 -8.48 -2.14
CA GLU A 95 18.47 -9.55 -2.14
C GLU A 95 18.14 -10.67 -3.14
N PHE A 96 16.87 -11.07 -3.26
CA PHE A 96 16.45 -12.02 -4.31
C PHE A 96 16.72 -11.47 -5.72
N HIS A 97 16.44 -10.19 -5.96
CA HIS A 97 16.69 -9.56 -7.26
C HIS A 97 18.18 -9.43 -7.56
N ARG A 98 18.98 -9.00 -6.59
CA ARG A 98 20.45 -8.93 -6.70
C ARG A 98 21.02 -10.30 -7.06
N ALA A 99 20.69 -11.33 -6.27
CA ALA A 99 21.18 -12.68 -6.48
C ALA A 99 20.66 -13.27 -7.80
N GLY A 100 19.42 -12.96 -8.20
CA GLY A 100 18.83 -13.41 -9.46
C GLY A 100 19.49 -12.76 -10.68
N HIS A 101 19.76 -11.45 -10.61
CA HIS A 101 20.54 -10.74 -11.62
C HIS A 101 21.96 -11.32 -11.72
N GLU A 102 22.65 -11.48 -10.59
CA GLU A 102 23.98 -12.09 -10.56
C GLU A 102 23.99 -13.51 -11.13
N THR A 103 22.97 -14.32 -10.83
CA THR A 103 22.83 -15.67 -11.40
C THR A 103 22.76 -15.63 -12.93
N ASN A 104 21.99 -14.70 -13.49
CA ASN A 104 21.90 -14.54 -14.94
C ASN A 104 23.20 -14.00 -15.56
N GLU A 105 23.86 -13.05 -14.90
CA GLU A 105 25.14 -12.48 -15.33
C GLU A 105 26.26 -13.53 -15.33
N VAL A 106 26.36 -14.33 -14.27
CA VAL A 106 27.33 -15.44 -14.18
C VAL A 106 27.06 -16.45 -15.29
N ALA A 107 25.79 -16.87 -15.46
CA ALA A 107 25.41 -17.80 -16.53
C ALA A 107 25.72 -17.23 -17.93
N ALA A 108 25.49 -15.93 -18.16
CA ALA A 108 25.83 -15.27 -19.42
C ALA A 108 27.34 -15.24 -19.68
N ARG A 109 28.15 -14.97 -18.64
CA ARG A 109 29.63 -15.05 -18.74
C ARG A 109 30.11 -16.47 -19.06
N ILE A 110 29.53 -17.49 -18.42
CA ILE A 110 29.83 -18.90 -18.73
C ILE A 110 29.52 -19.18 -20.20
N VAL A 111 28.32 -18.80 -20.68
CA VAL A 111 27.92 -18.99 -22.08
C VAL A 111 28.90 -18.31 -23.03
N ALA A 112 29.27 -17.04 -22.78
CA ALA A 112 30.23 -16.33 -23.63
C ALA A 112 31.60 -17.04 -23.69
N ARG A 113 32.13 -17.46 -22.53
CA ARG A 113 33.42 -18.17 -22.45
C ARG A 113 33.39 -19.56 -23.10
N LEU A 114 32.25 -20.23 -23.09
CA LEU A 114 32.03 -21.49 -23.81
C LEU A 114 31.96 -21.24 -25.33
N GLN A 115 31.29 -20.17 -25.76
CA GLN A 115 31.20 -19.80 -27.17
C GLN A 115 32.56 -19.38 -27.75
N ASP A 116 33.39 -18.68 -26.99
CA ASP A 116 34.78 -18.36 -27.37
C ASP A 116 35.63 -19.62 -27.64
N ARG A 117 35.24 -20.76 -27.05
CA ARG A 117 35.87 -22.08 -27.23
C ARG A 117 35.16 -22.96 -28.27
N GLY A 118 34.16 -22.40 -28.99
CA GLY A 118 33.39 -23.12 -29.99
C GLY A 118 32.34 -24.09 -29.43
N ILE A 119 32.02 -24.01 -28.13
CA ILE A 119 31.00 -24.84 -27.49
C ILE A 119 29.66 -24.12 -27.54
N ARG A 120 28.61 -24.80 -28.00
CA ARG A 120 27.27 -24.21 -28.03
C ARG A 120 26.67 -24.27 -26.63
N ALA A 121 26.28 -23.12 -26.11
CA ALA A 121 25.66 -23.01 -24.80
C ALA A 121 24.53 -21.98 -24.76
N VAL A 122 23.59 -22.15 -23.84
CA VAL A 122 22.50 -21.19 -23.58
C VAL A 122 22.20 -21.06 -22.10
N ASN A 123 21.88 -19.84 -21.67
CA ASN A 123 21.26 -19.54 -20.39
C ASN A 123 19.73 -19.37 -20.62
N PRO A 124 18.89 -20.33 -20.20
CA PRO A 124 17.42 -20.23 -20.28
C PRO A 124 16.82 -19.25 -19.26
N ALA A 125 17.66 -18.51 -18.52
CA ALA A 125 17.38 -17.59 -17.43
C ALA A 125 16.89 -18.25 -16.14
N MET A 126 17.35 -17.75 -14.99
CA MET A 126 16.88 -18.15 -13.64
C MET A 126 15.42 -17.71 -13.38
N GLY A 127 14.99 -16.69 -14.12
CA GLY A 127 13.83 -15.84 -13.84
C GLY A 127 12.45 -16.50 -13.94
N PHE A 128 11.44 -15.64 -13.88
CA PHE A 128 10.05 -16.05 -14.06
C PHE A 128 9.76 -16.33 -15.53
N PRO A 129 8.96 -17.37 -15.82
CA PRO A 129 8.71 -17.78 -17.19
C PRO A 129 7.87 -16.74 -17.91
N MET A 130 8.26 -16.42 -19.14
CA MET A 130 7.48 -15.56 -20.04
C MET A 130 6.62 -16.38 -21.01
N GLU A 131 6.94 -17.67 -21.18
CA GLU A 131 6.20 -18.62 -22.01
C GLU A 131 4.92 -19.11 -21.30
N MET A 132 4.02 -18.19 -21.02
CA MET A 132 2.78 -18.44 -20.27
C MET A 132 1.68 -19.09 -21.13
N GLU A 133 1.82 -19.08 -22.46
CA GLU A 133 0.86 -19.65 -23.41
C GLU A 133 1.02 -21.17 -23.63
N LYS A 134 1.86 -21.85 -22.85
CA LYS A 134 2.18 -23.27 -23.08
C LYS A 134 0.96 -24.20 -22.94
N ASN A 135 1.01 -25.29 -23.71
CA ASN A 135 0.00 -26.34 -23.72
C ASN A 135 -0.35 -26.82 -22.29
N PRO A 136 -1.62 -27.18 -22.03
CA PRO A 136 -2.04 -27.67 -20.72
C PRO A 136 -1.24 -28.89 -20.26
N GLY A 137 -0.51 -28.74 -19.16
CA GLY A 137 0.36 -29.77 -18.59
C GLY A 137 1.86 -29.61 -18.87
N ALA A 138 2.26 -28.64 -19.71
CA ALA A 138 3.66 -28.29 -19.90
C ALA A 138 4.15 -27.35 -18.78
N ALA A 139 5.40 -27.52 -18.36
CA ALA A 139 6.04 -26.63 -17.39
C ALA A 139 6.22 -25.23 -18.01
N VAL A 140 5.71 -24.20 -17.32
CA VAL A 140 5.89 -22.79 -17.75
C VAL A 140 7.38 -22.40 -17.71
N TRP A 141 8.17 -22.95 -16.78
CA TRP A 141 9.63 -22.86 -16.79
C TRP A 141 10.25 -23.74 -17.88
N ILE A 142 11.26 -23.21 -18.58
CA ILE A 142 12.04 -23.97 -19.57
C ILE A 142 12.93 -24.99 -18.87
N VAL A 143 13.58 -24.60 -17.77
CA VAL A 143 14.39 -25.48 -16.92
C VAL A 143 13.91 -25.40 -15.48
N SER A 144 13.69 -26.54 -14.85
CA SER A 144 13.45 -26.63 -13.42
C SER A 144 14.79 -26.75 -12.69
N HIS A 145 15.35 -25.62 -12.24
CA HIS A 145 16.69 -25.55 -11.66
C HIS A 145 16.89 -26.41 -10.40
N LYS A 146 15.87 -26.55 -9.55
CA LYS A 146 15.97 -27.32 -8.29
C LYS A 146 16.27 -28.82 -8.52
N PRO A 147 15.51 -29.55 -9.35
CA PRO A 147 15.87 -30.94 -9.68
C PRO A 147 17.25 -31.07 -10.34
N VAL A 148 17.64 -30.12 -11.21
CA VAL A 148 18.97 -30.14 -11.82
C VAL A 148 20.06 -30.01 -10.74
N ALA A 149 19.92 -29.06 -9.82
CA ALA A 149 20.87 -28.87 -8.73
C ALA A 149 20.96 -30.09 -7.80
N VAL A 150 19.83 -30.76 -7.53
CA VAL A 150 19.83 -32.02 -6.76
C VAL A 150 20.59 -33.12 -7.50
N ALA A 151 20.30 -33.32 -8.79
CA ALA A 151 20.98 -34.32 -9.60
C ALA A 151 22.49 -34.04 -9.73
N ALA A 152 22.86 -32.76 -9.76
CA ALA A 152 24.23 -32.26 -9.81
C ALA A 152 24.94 -32.22 -8.44
N GLY A 153 24.35 -32.78 -7.38
CA GLY A 153 25.01 -32.91 -6.07
C GLY A 153 25.09 -31.63 -5.23
N LEU A 154 24.40 -30.56 -5.62
CA LEU A 154 24.48 -29.25 -4.94
C LEU A 154 23.59 -29.15 -3.69
N GLY A 155 22.80 -30.18 -3.39
CA GLY A 155 21.97 -30.22 -2.18
C GLY A 155 20.75 -31.13 -2.31
N ARG A 156 19.85 -31.03 -1.33
CA ARG A 156 18.56 -31.73 -1.32
C ARG A 156 17.42 -30.80 -1.02
N MET A 157 16.23 -31.20 -1.43
CA MET A 157 15.00 -30.48 -1.12
C MET A 157 14.65 -30.64 0.37
N GLY A 158 14.57 -29.54 1.09
CA GLY A 158 14.00 -29.52 2.45
C GLY A 158 12.47 -29.68 2.42
N ILE A 159 11.86 -29.90 3.59
CA ILE A 159 10.39 -29.98 3.71
C ILE A 159 9.68 -28.70 3.25
N HIS A 160 10.37 -27.55 3.30
CA HIS A 160 9.89 -26.27 2.77
C HIS A 160 10.02 -26.14 1.24
N ARG A 161 10.46 -27.19 0.54
CA ARG A 161 10.61 -27.25 -0.93
C ARG A 161 11.61 -26.24 -1.52
N ASN A 162 12.61 -25.79 -0.76
CA ASN A 162 13.80 -25.13 -1.31
C ASN A 162 14.97 -26.10 -1.23
N LEU A 163 15.92 -25.95 -2.16
CA LEU A 163 17.19 -26.64 -2.08
C LEU A 163 17.90 -26.17 -0.80
N ILE A 164 18.46 -27.11 -0.04
CA ILE A 164 19.37 -26.82 1.06
C ILE A 164 20.74 -27.31 0.60
N HIS A 165 21.64 -26.37 0.36
CA HIS A 165 23.04 -26.61 0.07
C HIS A 165 23.77 -27.05 1.36
N PRO A 166 24.66 -28.07 1.31
CA PRO A 166 25.43 -28.52 2.48
C PRO A 166 26.14 -27.38 3.23
N LYS A 167 26.81 -26.50 2.48
CA LYS A 167 27.53 -25.34 3.01
C LYS A 167 26.65 -24.11 3.26
N PHE A 168 26.01 -23.57 2.21
CA PHE A 168 25.30 -22.29 2.26
C PHE A 168 23.86 -22.35 2.80
N GLY A 169 23.34 -23.55 3.09
CA GLY A 169 21.95 -23.72 3.49
C GLY A 169 20.99 -23.45 2.34
N ASN A 170 19.79 -22.93 2.65
CA ASN A 170 18.81 -22.57 1.62
C ASN A 170 18.93 -21.10 1.15
N PHE A 171 19.97 -20.38 1.58
CA PHE A 171 20.25 -18.99 1.17
C PHE A 171 20.98 -18.98 -0.18
N VAL A 172 20.38 -19.63 -1.18
CA VAL A 172 20.96 -19.78 -2.52
C VAL A 172 19.92 -19.56 -3.60
N LEU A 173 20.36 -19.01 -4.74
CA LEU A 173 19.64 -19.07 -6.01
C LEU A 173 20.41 -19.95 -7.00
N LEU A 174 19.67 -20.47 -7.97
CA LEU A 174 20.14 -21.52 -8.86
C LEU A 174 19.99 -21.07 -10.30
N GLY A 175 21.07 -21.20 -11.08
CA GLY A 175 21.06 -21.07 -12.53
C GLY A 175 21.39 -22.40 -13.19
N THR A 176 21.07 -22.55 -14.47
CA THR A 176 21.49 -23.73 -15.23
C THR A 176 21.87 -23.33 -16.64
N VAL A 177 23.09 -23.63 -17.06
CA VAL A 177 23.56 -23.47 -18.45
C VAL A 177 23.43 -24.81 -19.17
N LEU A 178 22.83 -24.81 -20.36
CA LEU A 178 22.71 -25.99 -21.22
C LEU A 178 23.82 -25.96 -22.26
N LEU A 179 24.43 -27.10 -22.58
CA LEU A 179 25.53 -27.20 -23.55
C LEU A 179 25.41 -28.42 -24.48
N ASP A 180 26.02 -28.35 -25.67
CA ASP A 180 25.98 -29.41 -26.70
C ASP A 180 27.06 -30.49 -26.57
N GLN A 181 27.82 -30.47 -25.47
CA GLN A 181 28.93 -31.39 -25.22
C GLN A 181 28.55 -32.50 -24.23
N GLU A 182 29.06 -33.70 -24.47
CA GLU A 182 29.13 -34.74 -23.44
C GLU A 182 30.28 -34.42 -22.48
N ILE A 183 30.08 -34.70 -21.19
CA ILE A 183 31.06 -34.39 -20.15
C ILE A 183 31.55 -35.72 -19.56
N ASN A 184 32.86 -35.93 -19.59
CA ASN A 184 33.47 -37.18 -19.11
C ASN A 184 33.33 -37.43 -17.60
N LYS A 185 33.02 -36.40 -16.82
CA LYS A 185 32.86 -36.45 -15.36
C LYS A 185 31.67 -35.61 -14.95
N VAL A 186 30.67 -36.27 -14.36
CA VAL A 186 29.46 -35.65 -13.84
C VAL A 186 29.36 -35.84 -12.33
N ASP A 187 28.63 -34.96 -11.67
CA ASP A 187 28.35 -35.06 -10.24
C ASP A 187 27.17 -36.01 -9.98
N ILE A 188 27.07 -36.50 -8.76
CA ILE A 188 25.95 -37.33 -8.30
C ILE A 188 25.23 -36.63 -7.16
N ALA A 189 23.93 -36.90 -7.02
CA ALA A 189 23.17 -36.43 -5.88
C ALA A 189 23.82 -36.88 -4.56
N ILE A 190 23.89 -35.96 -3.59
CA ILE A 190 24.35 -36.31 -2.24
C ILE A 190 23.42 -37.34 -1.60
N ASP A 191 24.01 -38.20 -0.76
CA ASP A 191 23.38 -39.37 -0.15
C ASP A 191 22.61 -39.07 1.15
N TYR A 192 22.65 -37.83 1.63
CA TYR A 192 21.93 -37.36 2.81
C TYR A 192 21.13 -36.08 2.53
N ASN A 193 20.12 -35.77 3.35
CA ASN A 193 19.37 -34.52 3.28
C ASN A 193 19.88 -33.52 4.33
N PRO A 194 20.38 -32.32 3.94
CA PRO A 194 20.83 -31.31 4.89
C PRO A 194 19.72 -30.71 5.78
N CYS A 195 18.45 -31.03 5.50
CA CYS A 195 17.32 -30.64 6.35
C CYS A 195 17.45 -31.19 7.78
N LEU A 196 17.40 -30.31 8.77
CA LEU A 196 17.53 -30.67 10.19
C LEU A 196 16.22 -31.16 10.85
N GLU A 197 15.11 -31.19 10.10
CA GLU A 197 13.77 -31.56 10.60
C GLU A 197 13.31 -30.75 11.84
N CYS A 198 13.89 -29.56 12.03
CA CYS A 198 13.63 -28.70 13.19
C CYS A 198 12.24 -28.06 13.22
N ASN A 199 11.45 -28.19 12.15
CA ASN A 199 10.10 -27.64 11.99
C ASN A 199 9.95 -26.11 12.15
N LEU A 200 11.06 -25.35 12.14
CA LEU A 200 10.99 -23.88 12.20
C LEU A 200 10.24 -23.28 11.00
N CYS A 201 10.43 -23.83 9.80
CA CYS A 201 9.69 -23.39 8.60
C CYS A 201 8.19 -23.69 8.68
N VAL A 202 7.79 -24.80 9.33
CA VAL A 202 6.38 -25.13 9.63
C VAL A 202 5.81 -24.12 10.64
N ALA A 203 6.57 -23.82 11.70
CA ALA A 203 6.18 -22.86 12.72
C ALA A 203 6.03 -21.44 12.14
N ALA A 204 6.89 -21.05 11.19
CA ALA A 204 6.85 -19.74 10.56
C ALA A 204 5.78 -19.61 9.45
N CYS A 205 5.41 -20.70 8.76
CA CYS A 205 4.53 -20.63 7.59
C CYS A 205 3.16 -19.99 7.92
N PRO A 206 2.78 -18.87 7.27
CA PRO A 206 1.56 -18.13 7.59
C PRO A 206 0.29 -18.87 7.16
N VAL A 207 0.33 -19.56 6.03
CA VAL A 207 -0.81 -20.30 5.45
C VAL A 207 -0.81 -21.80 5.76
N GLY A 208 0.17 -22.28 6.55
CA GLY A 208 0.28 -23.69 6.87
C GLY A 208 0.55 -24.60 5.67
N ALA A 209 1.21 -24.07 4.63
CA ALA A 209 1.55 -24.81 3.42
C ALA A 209 2.58 -25.92 3.65
N ILE A 210 3.45 -25.78 4.65
CA ILE A 210 4.51 -26.75 4.98
C ILE A 210 4.04 -27.59 6.16
N LYS A 211 4.10 -28.92 6.05
CA LYS A 211 3.72 -29.85 7.11
C LYS A 211 4.95 -30.54 7.73
N PRO A 212 4.90 -30.97 9.01
CA PRO A 212 6.03 -31.65 9.67
C PRO A 212 6.44 -32.98 9.02
N ASP A 213 5.51 -33.66 8.35
CA ASP A 213 5.72 -34.92 7.65
C ASP A 213 6.29 -34.75 6.23
N GLY A 214 6.59 -33.51 5.83
CA GLY A 214 7.11 -33.18 4.50
C GLY A 214 6.04 -32.95 3.43
N GLU A 215 4.75 -33.10 3.75
CA GLU A 215 3.69 -32.70 2.83
C GLU A 215 3.71 -31.17 2.58
N PHE A 216 3.41 -30.78 1.34
CA PHE A 216 3.46 -29.38 0.91
C PHE A 216 2.23 -29.00 0.09
N ASN A 217 1.46 -28.03 0.59
CA ASN A 217 0.32 -27.45 -0.12
C ASN A 217 0.80 -26.29 -1.01
N PHE A 218 1.06 -26.60 -2.29
CA PHE A 218 1.51 -25.61 -3.26
C PHE A 218 0.49 -24.49 -3.47
N SER A 219 -0.79 -24.80 -3.61
CA SER A 219 -1.84 -23.79 -3.84
C SER A 219 -1.88 -22.74 -2.72
N ALA A 220 -1.77 -23.16 -1.46
CA ALA A 220 -1.71 -22.26 -0.32
C ALA A 220 -0.47 -21.35 -0.36
N CYS A 221 0.72 -21.94 -0.61
CA CYS A 221 1.96 -21.17 -0.73
C CYS A 221 1.90 -20.20 -1.92
N PHE A 222 1.42 -20.66 -3.07
CA PHE A 222 1.27 -19.88 -4.29
C PHE A 222 0.35 -18.67 -4.08
N THR A 223 -0.87 -18.89 -3.57
CA THR A 223 -1.86 -17.84 -3.35
C THR A 223 -1.34 -16.71 -2.46
N HIS A 224 -0.60 -17.05 -1.41
CA HIS A 224 -0.07 -16.04 -0.49
C HIS A 224 1.27 -15.46 -0.94
N ASN A 225 2.25 -16.31 -1.23
CA ASN A 225 3.62 -15.87 -1.49
C ASN A 225 3.77 -15.19 -2.85
N TYR A 226 2.94 -15.57 -3.83
CA TYR A 226 2.94 -15.04 -5.19
C TYR A 226 1.78 -14.04 -5.36
N ARG A 227 1.32 -13.39 -4.29
CA ARG A 227 0.17 -12.47 -4.35
C ARG A 227 0.37 -11.32 -5.33
N GLU A 228 1.60 -10.86 -5.51
CA GLU A 228 1.90 -9.63 -6.26
C GLU A 228 2.36 -9.87 -7.70
N PHE A 229 2.30 -11.12 -8.16
CA PHE A 229 2.64 -11.51 -9.53
C PHE A 229 1.97 -12.84 -9.92
N MET A 230 2.10 -13.31 -11.15
CA MET A 230 1.45 -14.56 -11.63
C MET A 230 -0.06 -14.63 -11.30
N GLY A 231 -0.49 -15.62 -10.51
CA GLY A 231 -1.92 -15.85 -10.20
C GLY A 231 -2.54 -14.71 -9.40
N GLY A 232 -1.77 -14.04 -8.55
CA GLY A 232 -2.25 -12.89 -7.78
C GLY A 232 -2.49 -11.65 -8.65
N PHE A 233 -1.68 -11.45 -9.70
CA PHE A 233 -1.90 -10.40 -10.69
C PHE A 233 -3.18 -10.64 -11.49
N ASN A 234 -3.40 -11.88 -11.95
CA ASN A 234 -4.63 -12.23 -12.66
C ASN A 234 -5.88 -11.98 -11.80
N ASP A 235 -5.85 -12.41 -10.53
CA ASP A 235 -6.94 -12.13 -9.58
C ASP A 235 -7.16 -10.63 -9.37
N TRP A 236 -6.09 -9.83 -9.28
CA TRP A 236 -6.20 -8.38 -9.17
C TRP A 236 -6.85 -7.74 -10.40
N VAL A 237 -6.45 -8.16 -11.61
CA VAL A 237 -7.07 -7.70 -12.87
C VAL A 237 -8.54 -8.11 -12.95
N GLU A 238 -8.88 -9.33 -12.55
CA GLU A 238 -10.28 -9.78 -12.47
C GLU A 238 -11.08 -8.93 -11.46
N GLN A 239 -10.48 -8.55 -10.32
CA GLN A 239 -11.13 -7.66 -9.37
C GLN A 239 -11.39 -6.27 -9.94
N ILE A 240 -10.49 -5.73 -10.78
CA ILE A 240 -10.72 -4.48 -11.51
C ILE A 240 -11.88 -4.67 -12.50
N ALA A 241 -11.84 -5.71 -13.33
CA ALA A 241 -12.85 -5.98 -14.36
C ALA A 241 -14.25 -6.26 -13.78
N ASP A 242 -14.32 -6.90 -12.61
CA ASP A 242 -15.57 -7.21 -11.89
C ASP A 242 -16.15 -6.03 -11.12
N SER A 243 -15.40 -4.93 -10.96
CA SER A 243 -15.82 -3.77 -10.17
C SER A 243 -16.75 -2.88 -10.99
N LYS A 244 -17.85 -2.45 -10.39
CA LYS A 244 -18.83 -1.56 -11.04
C LYS A 244 -18.27 -0.15 -11.27
N ASP A 245 -17.50 0.33 -10.30
CA ASP A 245 -16.93 1.66 -10.24
C ASP A 245 -15.71 1.66 -9.30
N ALA A 246 -15.07 2.82 -9.14
CA ALA A 246 -13.89 2.97 -8.29
C ALA A 246 -14.17 2.72 -6.79
N ILE A 247 -15.41 2.90 -6.33
CA ILE A 247 -15.79 2.67 -4.93
C ILE A 247 -15.91 1.17 -4.69
N ASP A 248 -16.57 0.42 -5.58
CA ASP A 248 -16.66 -1.04 -5.53
C ASP A 248 -15.26 -1.68 -5.60
N TYR A 249 -14.39 -1.15 -6.47
CA TYR A 249 -12.99 -1.59 -6.53
C TYR A 249 -12.23 -1.36 -5.21
N ARG A 250 -12.28 -0.14 -4.65
CA ARG A 250 -11.59 0.17 -3.37
C ARG A 250 -12.12 -0.62 -2.18
N LYS A 251 -13.38 -1.07 -2.23
CA LYS A 251 -13.96 -2.00 -1.25
C LYS A 251 -13.38 -3.42 -1.36
N ARG A 252 -12.89 -3.82 -2.55
CA ARG A 252 -12.33 -5.16 -2.83
C ARG A 252 -10.80 -5.18 -2.65
N VAL A 253 -10.13 -4.18 -3.18
CA VAL A 253 -8.68 -3.98 -3.13
C VAL A 253 -8.40 -2.62 -2.54
N ASN A 254 -7.82 -2.57 -1.35
CA ASN A 254 -7.50 -1.29 -0.73
C ASN A 254 -6.32 -0.61 -1.45
N GLU A 255 -6.15 0.69 -1.23
CA GLU A 255 -5.11 1.49 -1.90
C GLU A 255 -3.69 1.01 -1.59
N PRO A 256 -3.33 0.59 -0.36
CA PRO A 256 -2.02 0.00 -0.08
C PRO A 256 -1.75 -1.28 -0.87
N GLU A 257 -2.76 -2.16 -1.04
CA GLU A 257 -2.61 -3.39 -1.83
C GLU A 257 -2.42 -3.07 -3.32
N THR A 258 -3.19 -2.12 -3.85
CA THR A 258 -3.03 -1.62 -5.22
C THR A 258 -1.60 -1.08 -5.44
N SER A 259 -1.14 -0.23 -4.53
CA SER A 259 0.20 0.37 -4.59
C SER A 259 1.30 -0.69 -4.47
N SER A 260 1.13 -1.66 -3.56
CA SER A 260 2.07 -2.75 -3.35
C SER A 260 2.16 -3.70 -4.56
N MET A 261 1.03 -3.95 -5.24
CA MET A 261 0.98 -4.68 -6.52
C MET A 261 1.77 -3.92 -7.60
N TRP A 262 1.47 -2.64 -7.80
CA TRP A 262 2.18 -1.82 -8.80
C TRP A 262 3.69 -1.71 -8.53
N GLN A 263 4.09 -1.41 -7.29
CA GLN A 263 5.51 -1.37 -6.90
C GLN A 263 6.20 -2.72 -7.14
N SER A 264 5.48 -3.82 -6.93
CA SER A 264 6.04 -5.15 -7.17
C SER A 264 6.21 -5.49 -8.65
N LEU A 265 5.40 -4.92 -9.53
CA LEU A 265 5.52 -5.18 -10.96
C LEU A 265 6.54 -4.26 -11.64
N THR A 266 6.79 -3.07 -11.08
CA THR A 266 7.75 -2.10 -11.63
C THR A 266 9.21 -2.47 -11.41
N TYR A 267 9.53 -3.26 -10.38
CA TYR A 267 10.90 -3.67 -10.04
C TYR A 267 11.19 -5.16 -10.27
N GLY A 268 10.25 -5.90 -10.88
CA GLY A 268 10.31 -7.35 -11.06
C GLY A 268 9.57 -8.12 -9.96
N ALA A 269 9.11 -9.33 -10.27
CA ALA A 269 8.21 -10.10 -9.42
C ALA A 269 8.73 -10.31 -7.98
N ASN A 270 7.94 -9.83 -7.01
CA ASN A 270 8.27 -9.85 -5.58
C ASN A 270 7.48 -10.92 -4.80
N TYR A 271 8.16 -11.60 -3.89
CA TYR A 271 7.56 -12.55 -2.97
C TYR A 271 6.98 -11.88 -1.73
N LYS A 272 5.80 -12.34 -1.28
CA LYS A 272 5.15 -11.83 -0.06
C LYS A 272 5.85 -12.29 1.22
N SER A 273 6.41 -13.50 1.22
CA SER A 273 6.98 -14.15 2.42
C SER A 273 8.18 -15.03 2.09
N ALA A 274 9.33 -14.72 2.69
CA ALA A 274 10.53 -15.57 2.66
C ALA A 274 10.70 -16.41 3.94
N TYR A 275 9.63 -16.63 4.72
CA TYR A 275 9.74 -17.07 6.12
C TYR A 275 10.40 -18.43 6.29
N CYS A 276 10.12 -19.38 5.38
CA CYS A 276 10.74 -20.70 5.43
C CYS A 276 12.25 -20.68 5.13
N MET A 277 12.70 -19.67 4.38
CA MET A 277 14.13 -19.43 4.14
C MET A 277 14.77 -18.75 5.33
N ALA A 278 14.20 -17.62 5.76
CA ALA A 278 14.64 -16.84 6.91
C ALA A 278 14.99 -17.69 8.14
N VAL A 279 14.06 -18.56 8.55
CA VAL A 279 14.21 -19.33 9.80
C VAL A 279 15.11 -20.56 9.68
N CYS A 280 15.54 -20.93 8.47
CA CYS A 280 16.28 -22.16 8.25
C CYS A 280 17.71 -22.04 8.83
N PRO A 281 18.11 -22.91 9.77
CA PRO A 281 19.46 -22.91 10.30
C PRO A 281 20.37 -23.92 9.59
N ALA A 282 19.88 -24.67 8.61
CA ALA A 282 20.67 -25.69 7.92
C ALA A 282 21.77 -25.06 7.06
N GLY A 283 22.91 -25.74 6.94
CA GLY A 283 24.10 -25.30 6.23
C GLY A 283 25.29 -25.09 7.16
N GLU A 284 26.49 -25.58 6.79
CA GLU A 284 27.71 -25.44 7.59
C GLU A 284 28.00 -23.97 7.94
N ASP A 285 27.85 -23.06 6.98
CA ASP A 285 28.08 -21.62 7.19
C ASP A 285 26.96 -20.95 8.01
N VAL A 286 25.84 -21.66 8.24
CA VAL A 286 24.59 -21.11 8.77
C VAL A 286 24.25 -21.62 10.17
N ILE A 287 24.61 -22.86 10.48
CA ILE A 287 24.10 -23.61 11.63
C ILE A 287 24.72 -23.20 12.97
N GLY A 288 25.92 -22.61 12.97
CA GLY A 288 26.69 -22.25 14.16
C GLY A 288 25.87 -21.49 15.22
N PRO A 289 25.28 -20.33 14.91
CA PRO A 289 24.45 -19.58 15.87
C PRO A 289 23.27 -20.38 16.44
N TYR A 290 22.65 -21.25 15.63
CA TYR A 290 21.54 -22.09 16.07
C TYR A 290 21.99 -23.20 17.03
N LEU A 291 23.18 -23.78 16.83
CA LEU A 291 23.75 -24.74 17.77
C LEU A 291 24.14 -24.08 19.09
N ASN A 292 24.66 -22.85 19.03
CA ASN A 292 25.08 -22.08 20.20
C ASN A 292 23.90 -21.65 21.08
N ASP A 293 22.84 -21.08 20.49
CA ASP A 293 21.63 -20.70 21.22
C ASP A 293 20.35 -20.83 20.37
N LYS A 294 19.71 -21.99 20.49
CA LYS A 294 18.39 -22.27 19.86
C LYS A 294 17.30 -21.33 20.38
N ALA A 295 17.40 -20.83 21.61
CA ALA A 295 16.43 -19.90 22.16
C ALA A 295 16.61 -18.50 21.55
N ALA A 296 17.84 -18.03 21.37
CA ALA A 296 18.14 -16.80 20.63
C ALA A 296 17.62 -16.87 19.20
N HIS A 297 17.92 -17.93 18.45
CA HIS A 297 17.40 -18.09 17.08
C HIS A 297 15.87 -17.99 17.01
N ARG A 298 15.18 -18.57 18.01
CA ARG A 298 13.72 -18.45 18.10
C ARG A 298 13.26 -17.02 18.45
N ARG A 299 13.93 -16.35 19.39
CA ARG A 299 13.58 -14.98 19.80
C ARG A 299 13.87 -13.95 18.71
N GLU A 300 14.97 -14.10 17.99
CA GLU A 300 15.51 -13.07 17.08
C GLU A 300 15.08 -13.27 15.62
N ILE A 301 14.83 -14.51 15.19
CA ILE A 301 14.48 -14.80 13.79
C ILE A 301 13.04 -15.31 13.67
N LEU A 302 12.64 -16.32 14.45
CA LEU A 302 11.30 -16.91 14.31
C LEU A 302 10.19 -15.99 14.83
N ARG A 303 10.28 -15.52 16.09
CA ARG A 303 9.21 -14.74 16.73
C ARG A 303 8.88 -13.45 15.98
N PRO A 304 9.84 -12.64 15.49
CA PRO A 304 9.51 -11.41 14.78
C PRO A 304 8.66 -11.66 13.52
N LEU A 305 8.88 -12.77 12.81
CA LEU A 305 8.07 -13.15 11.65
C LEU A 305 6.65 -13.60 12.07
N GLN A 306 6.52 -14.26 13.21
CA GLN A 306 5.23 -14.68 13.78
C GLN A 306 4.41 -13.48 14.31
N GLU A 307 5.06 -12.55 14.99
CA GLU A 307 4.45 -11.40 15.68
C GLU A 307 4.16 -10.21 14.75
N ARG A 308 4.78 -10.17 13.57
CA ARG A 308 4.50 -9.14 12.55
C ARG A 308 3.01 -9.05 12.19
N SER A 309 2.46 -7.83 12.21
CA SER A 309 1.15 -7.56 11.59
C SER A 309 1.27 -7.54 10.07
N GLU A 310 0.44 -8.32 9.40
CA GLU A 310 0.38 -8.38 7.94
C GLU A 310 -0.94 -9.00 7.47
N THR A 311 -1.26 -8.78 6.19
CA THR A 311 -2.36 -9.46 5.52
C THR A 311 -1.92 -10.84 5.02
N ILE A 312 -2.63 -11.89 5.43
CA ILE A 312 -2.51 -13.25 4.89
C ILE A 312 -3.60 -13.47 3.85
N TYR A 313 -3.17 -13.80 2.64
CA TYR A 313 -4.05 -14.05 1.50
C TYR A 313 -4.33 -15.55 1.37
N VAL A 314 -5.61 -15.91 1.37
CA VAL A 314 -6.07 -17.31 1.30
C VAL A 314 -7.30 -17.39 0.40
N VAL A 315 -7.60 -18.57 -0.13
CA VAL A 315 -8.89 -18.79 -0.80
C VAL A 315 -9.94 -19.17 0.24
N SER A 316 -11.15 -18.61 0.12
CA SER A 316 -12.28 -18.93 1.01
C SER A 316 -12.56 -20.44 1.07
N GLY A 317 -12.86 -20.94 2.27
CA GLY A 317 -13.23 -22.33 2.52
C GLY A 317 -12.08 -23.33 2.40
N THR A 318 -10.84 -22.87 2.31
CA THR A 318 -9.67 -23.76 2.22
C THR A 318 -9.08 -24.11 3.58
N ASP A 319 -8.28 -25.18 3.61
CA ASP A 319 -7.51 -25.58 4.80
C ASP A 319 -6.53 -24.48 5.21
N ALA A 320 -6.01 -23.72 4.25
CA ALA A 320 -5.13 -22.58 4.48
C ALA A 320 -5.83 -21.45 5.25
N GLU A 321 -7.08 -21.12 4.90
CA GLU A 321 -7.88 -20.13 5.65
C GLU A 321 -8.09 -20.58 7.09
N ALA A 322 -8.51 -21.83 7.29
CA ALA A 322 -8.74 -22.39 8.62
C ALA A 322 -7.47 -22.36 9.49
N VAL A 323 -6.31 -22.69 8.90
CA VAL A 323 -5.02 -22.59 9.59
C VAL A 323 -4.67 -21.15 9.91
N ALA A 324 -4.80 -20.22 8.95
CA ALA A 324 -4.43 -18.83 9.14
C ALA A 324 -5.25 -18.18 10.26
N ARG A 325 -6.58 -18.36 10.26
CA ARG A 325 -7.48 -17.82 11.30
C ARG A 325 -7.23 -18.44 12.68
N ARG A 326 -6.90 -19.73 12.74
CA ARG A 326 -6.61 -20.42 14.01
C ARG A 326 -5.25 -20.04 14.59
N LYS A 327 -4.24 -19.92 13.73
CA LYS A 327 -2.83 -19.79 14.12
C LYS A 327 -2.46 -18.35 14.46
N TRP A 328 -3.08 -17.36 13.82
CA TRP A 328 -2.67 -15.96 13.92
C TRP A 328 -3.81 -15.07 14.40
N LYS A 329 -3.56 -14.38 15.51
CA LYS A 329 -4.50 -13.37 16.07
C LYS A 329 -4.14 -11.95 15.65
N ASN A 330 -2.87 -11.73 15.33
CA ASN A 330 -2.25 -10.46 14.98
C ASN A 330 -2.12 -10.25 13.46
N LYS A 331 -2.68 -11.14 12.64
CA LYS A 331 -2.58 -11.07 11.17
C LYS A 331 -3.98 -11.06 10.57
N THR A 332 -4.17 -10.23 9.56
CA THR A 332 -5.47 -10.05 8.91
C THR A 332 -5.64 -11.09 7.81
N VAL A 333 -6.62 -11.98 7.95
CA VAL A 333 -6.90 -12.99 6.91
C VAL A 333 -7.82 -12.39 5.85
N LYS A 334 -7.31 -12.25 4.62
CA LYS A 334 -8.05 -11.73 3.47
C LYS A 334 -8.33 -12.83 2.43
N PRO A 335 -9.61 -13.09 2.12
CA PRO A 335 -9.97 -13.98 1.03
C PRO A 335 -9.64 -13.40 -0.35
N VAL A 336 -9.08 -14.24 -1.24
CA VAL A 336 -8.76 -13.91 -2.64
C VAL A 336 -9.00 -15.10 -3.56
N GLY A 337 -9.04 -14.87 -4.87
CA GLY A 337 -8.91 -15.94 -5.86
C GLY A 337 -7.49 -16.48 -5.93
N ASN A 338 -7.33 -17.69 -6.48
CA ASN A 338 -6.01 -18.31 -6.66
C ASN A 338 -5.41 -18.05 -8.06
N GLY A 339 -6.15 -17.42 -8.98
CA GLY A 339 -5.73 -17.15 -10.36
C GLY A 339 -5.45 -18.41 -11.20
N MET A 340 -5.85 -19.60 -10.73
CA MET A 340 -5.58 -20.89 -11.37
C MET A 340 -6.87 -21.46 -11.97
N THR A 341 -7.31 -20.90 -13.10
CA THR A 341 -8.52 -21.34 -13.80
C THR A 341 -8.17 -22.26 -14.96
N PRO A 342 -8.48 -23.58 -14.89
CA PRO A 342 -8.17 -24.50 -15.98
C PRO A 342 -9.00 -24.18 -17.23
N ARG A 343 -8.33 -24.09 -18.39
CA ARG A 343 -8.98 -23.84 -19.70
C ARG A 343 -9.21 -25.11 -20.51
N THR A 344 -8.70 -26.26 -20.06
CA THR A 344 -8.85 -27.58 -20.69
C THR A 344 -9.08 -28.65 -19.61
N ILE A 345 -9.63 -29.79 -20.01
CA ILE A 345 -9.84 -30.95 -19.13
C ILE A 345 -8.50 -31.56 -18.74
N SER A 346 -7.55 -31.66 -19.67
CA SER A 346 -6.17 -32.05 -19.37
C SER A 346 -5.58 -31.19 -18.25
N GLY A 347 -5.65 -29.86 -18.42
CA GLY A 347 -5.19 -28.92 -17.40
C GLY A 347 -5.91 -29.13 -16.08
N LEU A 348 -7.25 -29.23 -16.09
CA LEU A 348 -8.06 -29.49 -14.90
C LEU A 348 -7.55 -30.72 -14.13
N LEU A 349 -7.41 -31.87 -14.80
CA LEU A 349 -6.97 -33.12 -14.17
C LEU A 349 -5.54 -33.01 -13.62
N THR A 350 -4.64 -32.31 -14.31
CA THR A 350 -3.28 -32.04 -13.82
C THR A 350 -3.26 -31.12 -12.60
N PHE A 351 -4.13 -30.10 -12.55
CA PHE A 351 -4.18 -29.12 -11.47
C PHE A 351 -4.96 -29.61 -10.24
N MET A 352 -5.90 -30.54 -10.39
CA MET A 352 -6.74 -31.01 -9.28
C MET A 352 -5.95 -31.45 -8.03
N PRO A 353 -4.88 -32.26 -8.12
CA PRO A 353 -4.08 -32.63 -6.95
C PRO A 353 -3.41 -31.43 -6.27
N ILE A 354 -3.13 -30.35 -7.01
CA ILE A 354 -2.46 -29.15 -6.52
C ILE A 354 -3.40 -28.29 -5.66
N VAL A 355 -4.68 -28.23 -6.04
CA VAL A 355 -5.70 -27.41 -5.36
C VAL A 355 -6.58 -28.21 -4.39
N PHE A 356 -6.38 -29.52 -4.29
CA PHE A 356 -7.08 -30.40 -3.38
C PHE A 356 -6.91 -29.99 -1.91
N GLN A 357 -7.96 -30.14 -1.11
CA GLN A 357 -8.01 -29.80 0.31
C GLN A 357 -8.13 -31.06 1.17
N PRO A 358 -7.02 -31.61 1.68
CA PRO A 358 -7.00 -32.85 2.44
C PRO A 358 -7.92 -32.84 3.66
N ASP A 359 -7.95 -31.76 4.45
CA ASP A 359 -8.79 -31.75 5.65
C ASP A 359 -10.28 -31.65 5.33
N GLN A 360 -10.67 -31.01 4.21
CA GLN A 360 -12.06 -31.01 3.73
C GLN A 360 -12.53 -32.39 3.25
N SER A 361 -11.61 -33.25 2.83
CA SER A 361 -11.91 -34.63 2.40
C SER A 361 -12.01 -35.63 3.55
N ARG A 362 -11.93 -35.18 4.81
CA ARG A 362 -11.98 -36.07 5.98
C ARG A 362 -13.27 -36.89 5.99
N GLY A 363 -13.13 -38.21 6.06
CA GLY A 363 -14.24 -39.15 6.04
C GLY A 363 -14.78 -39.48 4.64
N LEU A 364 -14.23 -38.88 3.58
CA LEU A 364 -14.57 -39.22 2.20
C LEU A 364 -13.66 -40.32 1.66
N ASN A 365 -14.25 -41.47 1.36
CA ASN A 365 -13.60 -42.59 0.67
C ASN A 365 -14.47 -42.98 -0.52
N ALA A 366 -14.16 -42.46 -1.70
CA ALA A 366 -14.97 -42.63 -2.90
C ALA A 366 -14.16 -42.63 -4.19
N THR A 367 -14.63 -43.42 -5.16
CA THR A 367 -14.13 -43.48 -6.54
C THR A 367 -15.12 -42.84 -7.48
N TYR A 368 -14.65 -41.88 -8.25
CA TYR A 368 -15.42 -41.10 -9.21
C TYR A 368 -14.97 -41.41 -10.64
N HIS A 369 -15.93 -41.70 -11.51
CA HIS A 369 -15.69 -41.84 -12.95
C HIS A 369 -16.19 -40.61 -13.69
N PHE A 370 -15.26 -39.85 -14.26
CA PHE A 370 -15.56 -38.69 -15.08
C PHE A 370 -15.42 -39.06 -16.56
N THR A 371 -16.45 -38.76 -17.34
CA THR A 371 -16.43 -38.87 -18.81
C THR A 371 -16.70 -37.49 -19.39
N PHE A 372 -15.68 -36.87 -19.95
CA PHE A 372 -15.80 -35.61 -20.66
C PHE A 372 -16.03 -35.85 -22.15
N THR A 373 -16.95 -35.12 -22.74
CA THR A 373 -17.32 -35.23 -24.17
C THR A 373 -17.21 -33.87 -24.87
N GLY A 374 -17.40 -33.82 -26.19
CA GLY A 374 -17.37 -32.57 -26.96
C GLY A 374 -15.97 -32.19 -27.42
N ALA A 375 -15.57 -30.93 -27.19
CA ALA A 375 -14.33 -30.36 -27.70
C ALA A 375 -13.06 -31.07 -27.20
N GLU A 376 -13.08 -31.56 -25.96
CA GLU A 376 -12.07 -32.45 -25.40
C GLU A 376 -12.75 -33.70 -24.84
N SER A 377 -12.39 -34.86 -25.39
CA SER A 377 -12.91 -36.16 -24.96
C SER A 377 -11.88 -36.86 -24.08
N ARG A 378 -12.23 -37.10 -22.81
CA ARG A 378 -11.33 -37.65 -21.79
C ARG A 378 -12.12 -38.53 -20.83
N LYS A 379 -11.51 -39.59 -20.33
CA LYS A 379 -12.07 -40.42 -19.26
C LYS A 379 -11.09 -40.44 -18.12
N ALA A 380 -11.55 -40.17 -16.92
CA ALA A 380 -10.69 -40.15 -15.75
C ALA A 380 -11.36 -40.87 -14.57
N THR A 381 -10.54 -41.59 -13.83
CA THR A 381 -10.89 -42.15 -12.53
C THR A 381 -10.21 -41.31 -11.47
N ILE A 382 -11.02 -40.67 -10.63
CA ILE A 382 -10.55 -39.86 -9.52
C ILE A 382 -10.93 -40.60 -8.24
N THR A 383 -9.95 -40.94 -7.42
CA THR A 383 -10.17 -41.59 -6.13
C THR A 383 -9.75 -40.64 -5.03
N ILE A 384 -10.65 -40.40 -4.08
CA ILE A 384 -10.34 -39.71 -2.83
C ILE A 384 -10.42 -40.75 -1.72
N LYS A 385 -9.32 -40.97 -1.02
CA LYS A 385 -9.22 -41.94 0.08
C LYS A 385 -8.16 -41.48 1.08
N ASP A 386 -8.45 -41.60 2.37
CA ASP A 386 -7.50 -41.29 3.46
C ASP A 386 -6.88 -39.89 3.34
N ARG A 387 -7.69 -38.92 2.91
CA ARG A 387 -7.28 -37.53 2.63
C ARG A 387 -6.24 -37.37 1.52
N LYS A 388 -6.18 -38.33 0.60
CA LYS A 388 -5.34 -38.28 -0.60
C LYS A 388 -6.21 -38.37 -1.84
N ILE A 389 -5.79 -37.69 -2.90
CA ILE A 389 -6.40 -37.76 -4.22
C ILE A 389 -5.48 -38.50 -5.18
N THR A 390 -6.04 -39.38 -5.99
CA THR A 390 -5.35 -40.06 -7.09
C THR A 390 -6.18 -39.90 -8.35
N ILE A 391 -5.53 -39.59 -9.47
CA ILE A 391 -6.17 -39.42 -10.77
C ILE A 391 -5.50 -40.37 -11.75
N ARG A 392 -6.30 -41.15 -12.47
CA ARG A 392 -5.83 -42.09 -13.50
C ARG A 392 -6.64 -41.91 -14.77
N GLU A 393 -5.99 -42.01 -15.91
CA GLU A 393 -6.66 -42.02 -17.21
C GLU A 393 -7.50 -43.30 -17.35
N GLY A 394 -8.67 -43.17 -17.98
CA GLY A 394 -9.64 -44.25 -18.16
C GLY A 394 -10.63 -44.40 -17.00
N LEU A 395 -11.57 -45.35 -17.16
CA LEU A 395 -12.57 -45.71 -16.15
C LEU A 395 -12.17 -47.04 -15.50
N ILE A 396 -11.43 -46.96 -14.40
CA ILE A 396 -10.80 -48.09 -13.73
C ILE A 396 -11.62 -48.48 -12.50
N GLY A 397 -11.88 -49.78 -12.34
CA GLY A 397 -12.60 -50.32 -11.18
C GLY A 397 -14.07 -49.93 -11.10
N LYS A 398 -14.66 -50.05 -9.91
CA LYS A 398 -16.06 -49.70 -9.64
C LYS A 398 -16.14 -48.27 -9.09
N ALA A 399 -16.94 -47.42 -9.73
CA ALA A 399 -17.22 -46.07 -9.24
C ALA A 399 -18.41 -46.04 -8.29
N ASP A 400 -18.29 -45.20 -7.27
CA ASP A 400 -19.36 -44.79 -6.37
C ASP A 400 -20.22 -43.67 -6.98
N LEU A 401 -19.62 -42.88 -7.88
CA LEU A 401 -20.30 -41.86 -8.68
C LEU A 401 -19.76 -41.81 -10.11
N ARG A 402 -20.66 -41.77 -11.09
CA ARG A 402 -20.34 -41.53 -12.50
C ARG A 402 -20.87 -40.16 -12.93
N LEU A 403 -20.02 -39.39 -13.59
CA LEU A 403 -20.34 -38.07 -14.12
C LEU A 403 -19.98 -38.03 -15.61
N THR A 404 -20.91 -37.58 -16.43
CA THR A 404 -20.70 -37.30 -17.85
C THR A 404 -21.03 -35.85 -18.14
N ALA A 405 -20.08 -35.11 -18.71
CA ALA A 405 -20.24 -33.69 -19.00
C ALA A 405 -19.59 -33.30 -20.32
N ASP A 406 -20.24 -32.42 -21.07
CA ASP A 406 -19.57 -31.71 -22.17
C ASP A 406 -18.44 -30.83 -21.61
N SER A 407 -17.24 -30.98 -22.16
CA SER A 407 -16.00 -30.34 -21.72
C SER A 407 -16.11 -28.82 -21.63
N LYS A 408 -16.62 -28.14 -22.66
CA LYS A 408 -16.82 -26.67 -22.66
C LYS A 408 -17.87 -26.22 -21.65
N THR A 409 -18.88 -27.04 -21.41
CA THR A 409 -19.93 -26.75 -20.42
C THR A 409 -19.40 -26.93 -19.00
N TRP A 410 -18.63 -27.98 -18.76
CA TRP A 410 -17.99 -28.24 -17.46
C TRP A 410 -16.96 -27.18 -17.09
N LEU A 411 -16.06 -26.83 -18.02
CA LEU A 411 -15.06 -25.78 -17.80
C LEU A 411 -15.73 -24.41 -17.62
N GLY A 412 -16.75 -24.08 -18.43
CA GLY A 412 -17.52 -22.85 -18.25
C GLY A 412 -18.30 -22.79 -16.93
N PHE A 413 -18.74 -23.93 -16.40
CA PHE A 413 -19.33 -24.01 -15.06
C PHE A 413 -18.28 -23.74 -13.97
N LEU A 414 -17.10 -24.37 -14.06
CA LEU A 414 -16.00 -24.12 -13.12
C LEU A 414 -15.48 -22.68 -13.19
N ALA A 415 -15.46 -22.08 -14.37
CA ALA A 415 -15.12 -20.67 -14.60
C ALA A 415 -16.29 -19.70 -14.33
N LYS A 416 -17.46 -20.20 -13.90
CA LYS A 416 -18.69 -19.43 -13.66
C LYS A 416 -19.26 -18.64 -14.86
N GLU A 417 -18.76 -18.89 -16.05
CA GLU A 417 -19.33 -18.39 -17.31
C GLU A 417 -20.72 -18.99 -17.59
N LYS A 418 -21.07 -20.12 -16.95
CA LYS A 418 -22.34 -20.86 -17.16
C LYS A 418 -22.93 -21.40 -15.87
N ASN A 419 -24.25 -21.29 -15.71
CA ASN A 419 -24.98 -21.84 -14.55
C ASN A 419 -25.23 -23.36 -14.71
N LEU A 420 -25.04 -24.14 -13.64
CA LEU A 420 -25.27 -25.59 -13.58
C LEU A 420 -26.72 -25.99 -13.92
N VAL A 421 -27.69 -25.17 -13.52
CA VAL A 421 -29.12 -25.37 -13.81
C VAL A 421 -29.38 -25.30 -15.33
N TRP A 422 -28.66 -24.41 -16.02
CA TRP A 422 -28.74 -24.23 -17.47
C TRP A 422 -28.02 -25.37 -18.24
N ALA A 423 -26.97 -25.95 -17.65
CA ALA A 423 -26.26 -27.12 -18.18
C ALA A 423 -27.08 -28.43 -18.06
N LEU A 424 -27.79 -28.61 -16.94
CA LEU A 424 -28.71 -29.73 -16.71
C LEU A 424 -29.90 -29.68 -17.69
N ALA A 425 -30.47 -28.50 -17.93
CA ALA A 425 -31.62 -28.31 -18.84
C ALA A 425 -31.32 -28.72 -20.30
N ARG A 426 -30.07 -28.65 -20.76
CA ARG A 426 -29.66 -29.01 -22.13
C ARG A 426 -29.23 -30.47 -22.33
N ARG A 427 -29.44 -31.35 -21.33
CA ARG A 427 -29.00 -32.77 -21.36
C ARG A 427 -27.50 -32.97 -21.60
N LYS A 428 -26.67 -31.94 -21.40
CA LYS A 428 -25.20 -32.00 -21.57
C LYS A 428 -24.46 -32.41 -20.31
N PHE A 429 -25.20 -32.79 -19.27
CA PHE A 429 -24.71 -33.16 -17.96
C PHE A 429 -25.53 -34.33 -17.41
N LYS A 430 -24.89 -35.45 -17.07
CA LYS A 430 -25.53 -36.67 -16.55
C LYS A 430 -24.76 -37.17 -15.34
N ILE A 431 -25.45 -37.40 -14.24
CA ILE A 431 -24.91 -38.00 -13.02
C ILE A 431 -25.60 -39.34 -12.79
N SER A 432 -24.85 -40.36 -12.37
CA SER A 432 -25.36 -41.64 -11.92
C SER A 432 -24.64 -42.05 -10.64
N GLY A 433 -25.39 -42.27 -9.56
CA GLY A 433 -24.88 -42.55 -8.21
C GLY A 433 -25.45 -41.58 -7.17
N ASN A 434 -24.89 -41.57 -5.96
CA ASN A 434 -25.37 -40.74 -4.86
C ASN A 434 -24.98 -39.25 -5.06
N PRO A 435 -25.92 -38.31 -5.26
CA PRO A 435 -25.61 -36.91 -5.49
C PRO A 435 -24.86 -36.23 -4.34
N LYS A 436 -24.98 -36.74 -3.10
CA LYS A 436 -24.23 -36.23 -1.94
C LYS A 436 -22.72 -36.39 -2.12
N LEU A 437 -22.27 -37.39 -2.88
CA LEU A 437 -20.86 -37.59 -3.18
C LEU A 437 -20.30 -36.51 -4.11
N LEU A 438 -21.12 -35.93 -4.99
CA LEU A 438 -20.70 -34.81 -5.83
C LEU A 438 -20.52 -33.53 -5.03
N LEU A 439 -21.43 -33.28 -4.06
CA LEU A 439 -21.29 -32.15 -3.14
C LEU A 439 -20.06 -32.32 -2.24
N ALA A 440 -19.83 -33.53 -1.70
CA ALA A 440 -18.63 -33.84 -0.91
C ALA A 440 -17.35 -33.69 -1.74
N PHE A 441 -17.37 -34.15 -3.00
CA PHE A 441 -16.28 -33.93 -3.95
C PHE A 441 -16.00 -32.45 -4.16
N GLY A 442 -17.05 -31.64 -4.43
CA GLY A 442 -16.93 -30.21 -4.63
C GLY A 442 -16.30 -29.48 -3.44
N LYS A 443 -16.62 -29.86 -2.21
CA LYS A 443 -16.01 -29.30 -0.98
C LYS A 443 -14.51 -29.58 -0.85
N CYS A 444 -13.99 -30.62 -1.51
CA CYS A 444 -12.56 -30.94 -1.49
C CYS A 444 -11.72 -30.00 -2.35
N PHE A 445 -12.36 -29.09 -3.09
CA PHE A 445 -11.69 -28.10 -3.93
C PHE A 445 -12.20 -26.71 -3.56
N PRO A 446 -11.36 -25.68 -3.64
CA PRO A 446 -11.81 -24.30 -3.45
C PRO A 446 -12.95 -24.00 -4.42
N SER A 447 -14.08 -23.54 -3.88
CA SER A 447 -15.19 -23.08 -4.71
C SER A 447 -14.78 -21.77 -5.38
N PRO A 448 -15.07 -21.56 -6.67
CA PRO A 448 -14.99 -20.23 -7.27
C PRO A 448 -16.02 -19.26 -6.66
N GLU A 449 -16.90 -19.71 -5.75
CA GLU A 449 -17.66 -18.83 -4.85
C GLU A 449 -16.75 -17.98 -3.99
N ILE A 450 -16.45 -16.81 -4.52
CA ILE A 450 -16.28 -15.63 -3.72
C ILE A 450 -17.66 -15.31 -3.13
N LYS A 451 -18.02 -15.96 -2.02
CA LYS A 451 -18.85 -15.26 -1.03
C LYS A 451 -17.96 -14.15 -0.50
N ARG A 452 -17.97 -13.03 -1.22
CA ARG A 452 -17.30 -11.76 -0.89
C ARG A 452 -18.02 -11.20 0.33
N GLU A 453 -17.87 -11.85 1.47
CA GLU A 453 -18.23 -11.22 2.74
C GLU A 453 -17.31 -10.02 2.89
N HIS A 454 -17.94 -8.88 3.23
CA HIS A 454 -17.23 -7.69 3.65
C HIS A 454 -16.34 -8.05 4.83
N VAL A 455 -15.07 -8.31 4.56
CA VAL A 455 -14.06 -8.13 5.60
C VAL A 455 -13.82 -6.64 5.58
N GLU A 456 -14.36 -5.95 6.58
CA GLU A 456 -13.92 -4.61 6.93
C GLU A 456 -12.42 -4.71 7.24
N VAL A 457 -11.61 -4.53 6.20
CA VAL A 457 -10.19 -4.30 6.38
C VAL A 457 -10.14 -2.87 6.88
N LEU A 458 -10.16 -2.72 8.21
CA LEU A 458 -9.76 -1.47 8.84
C LEU A 458 -8.46 -1.04 8.14
N PRO A 459 -8.38 0.18 7.59
CA PRO A 459 -7.20 0.62 6.87
C PRO A 459 -5.99 0.52 7.82
N GLU A 460 -5.15 -0.51 7.62
CA GLU A 460 -3.82 -0.51 8.21
C GLU A 460 -3.05 0.62 7.52
N ALA A 461 -2.61 1.58 8.32
CA ALA A 461 -1.85 2.73 7.85
C ALA A 461 -0.66 2.26 6.98
N SER A 462 -0.56 2.83 5.78
CA SER A 462 0.63 2.71 4.94
C SER A 462 1.87 3.10 5.74
N LEU A 463 2.90 2.25 5.74
CA LEU A 463 4.18 2.51 6.39
C LEU A 463 5.18 3.25 5.47
N ILE A 464 4.82 3.55 4.21
CA ILE A 464 5.74 4.07 3.18
C ILE A 464 5.52 5.56 2.90
N VAL A 465 4.37 6.09 3.26
CA VAL A 465 4.16 7.52 3.44
C VAL A 465 3.70 7.60 4.89
N PRO A 466 4.34 8.36 5.80
CA PRO A 466 3.64 8.72 7.01
C PRO A 466 2.36 9.35 6.51
N ALA A 467 1.24 8.64 6.64
CA ALA A 467 -0.05 9.30 6.67
C ALA A 467 0.21 10.51 7.54
N ILE A 468 0.03 11.71 6.98
CA ILE A 468 -0.10 12.90 7.79
C ILE A 468 -1.00 12.42 8.92
N ARG A 469 -0.51 12.43 10.17
CA ARG A 469 -1.38 12.15 11.30
C ARG A 469 -1.98 13.50 11.68
N PRO A 470 -3.07 14.00 11.05
CA PRO A 470 -3.89 14.88 11.82
C PRO A 470 -4.40 13.98 12.96
N PHE A 471 -4.10 14.39 14.19
CA PHE A 471 -4.55 13.79 15.44
C PHE A 471 -3.71 12.61 15.97
N GLU A 472 -2.54 12.91 16.56
CA GLU A 472 -1.97 12.05 17.61
C GLU A 472 -2.79 12.20 18.91
N LYS A 473 -2.94 11.13 19.70
CA LYS A 473 -3.45 11.24 21.09
C LYS A 473 -2.49 12.14 21.87
N ASN A 474 -2.94 13.33 22.21
CA ASN A 474 -2.11 14.44 22.68
C ASN A 474 -2.58 15.00 24.03
N ASP A 475 -3.66 14.46 24.62
CA ASP A 475 -3.94 14.56 26.05
C ASP A 475 -3.32 13.35 26.79
N PRO A 476 -2.21 13.54 27.53
CA PRO A 476 -1.56 12.45 28.27
C PRO A 476 -2.43 11.87 29.39
N THR A 477 -3.43 12.64 29.84
CA THR A 477 -4.27 12.35 31.01
C THR A 477 -5.50 11.54 30.63
N SER A 478 -6.14 11.87 29.50
CA SER A 478 -7.38 11.24 29.05
C SER A 478 -7.21 10.28 27.87
N GLY A 479 -6.05 10.30 27.19
CA GLY A 479 -5.80 9.52 25.97
C GLY A 479 -6.65 9.95 24.77
N LYS A 480 -7.29 11.13 24.85
CA LYS A 480 -8.07 11.75 23.77
C LYS A 480 -7.17 12.49 22.77
N VAL A 481 -7.79 12.81 21.63
CA VAL A 481 -7.21 13.50 20.47
C VAL A 481 -7.02 15.00 20.69
N ARG A 482 -7.59 15.57 21.75
CA ARG A 482 -7.49 16.99 22.08
C ARG A 482 -7.18 17.13 23.56
N TRP A 483 -6.21 17.99 23.85
CA TRP A 483 -5.87 18.41 25.20
C TRP A 483 -6.69 19.64 25.58
N PHE A 484 -7.18 19.64 26.82
CA PHE A 484 -7.88 20.77 27.43
C PHE A 484 -7.12 21.19 28.69
N GLY A 485 -6.84 22.49 28.81
CA GLY A 485 -6.25 23.03 30.02
C GLY A 485 -5.79 24.46 29.87
N GLU A 486 -5.01 24.93 30.85
CA GLU A 486 -4.54 26.31 30.91
C GLU A 486 -3.16 26.48 30.25
N LEU A 487 -2.98 27.58 29.54
CA LEU A 487 -1.68 28.14 29.19
C LEU A 487 -1.50 29.51 29.81
N VAL A 488 -0.26 29.95 30.04
CA VAL A 488 0.06 31.28 30.56
C VAL A 488 0.66 32.15 29.47
N LEU A 489 0.20 33.39 29.33
CA LEU A 489 0.79 34.37 28.42
C LEU A 489 2.15 34.79 28.95
N SER A 490 3.19 34.52 28.18
CA SER A 490 4.58 34.78 28.56
C SER A 490 5.15 36.05 27.92
N ASP A 491 4.67 36.42 26.73
CA ASP A 491 5.19 37.56 25.98
C ASP A 491 4.19 38.04 24.91
N ILE A 492 4.26 39.33 24.57
CA ILE A 492 3.47 39.96 23.50
C ILE A 492 4.40 40.76 22.60
N GLU A 493 4.39 40.43 21.30
CA GLU A 493 5.15 41.16 20.29
C GLU A 493 4.21 41.95 19.37
N GLN A 494 4.54 43.22 19.14
CA GLN A 494 3.86 44.05 18.15
C GLN A 494 4.47 43.78 16.77
N VAL A 495 3.72 43.17 15.86
CA VAL A 495 4.22 42.77 14.53
C VAL A 495 3.98 43.86 13.48
N THR A 496 2.77 44.40 13.44
CA THR A 496 2.39 45.58 12.61
C THR A 496 1.46 46.47 13.42
N ARG A 497 0.97 47.60 12.88
CA ARG A 497 0.08 48.52 13.62
C ARG A 497 -1.17 47.87 14.25
N ASN A 498 -1.70 46.82 13.63
CA ASN A 498 -2.94 46.15 14.06
C ASN A 498 -2.78 44.64 14.21
N VAL A 499 -1.54 44.12 14.24
CA VAL A 499 -1.26 42.69 14.43
C VAL A 499 -0.26 42.52 15.57
N LYS A 500 -0.60 41.62 16.50
CA LYS A 500 0.26 41.21 17.62
C LYS A 500 0.46 39.70 17.62
N THR A 501 1.62 39.24 18.05
CA THR A 501 1.91 37.84 18.36
C THR A 501 1.86 37.66 19.88
N PHE A 502 1.13 36.64 20.33
CA PHE A 502 0.98 36.27 21.73
C PHE A 502 1.67 34.92 21.96
N ARG A 503 2.62 34.88 22.89
CA ARG A 503 3.41 33.70 23.20
C ARG A 503 2.92 33.03 24.48
N PHE A 504 2.50 31.78 24.40
CA PHE A 504 2.00 31.04 25.55
C PHE A 504 2.92 29.88 25.94
N THR A 505 3.07 29.66 27.24
CA THR A 505 3.88 28.58 27.82
C THR A 505 3.05 27.72 28.78
N ASN A 506 3.60 26.58 29.18
CA ASN A 506 2.99 25.72 30.20
C ASN A 506 3.03 26.42 31.57
N PRO A 507 1.89 26.58 32.29
CA PRO A 507 1.86 27.20 33.60
C PRO A 507 2.72 26.48 34.65
N ARG A 508 3.05 25.20 34.42
CA ARG A 508 3.93 24.39 35.27
C ARG A 508 5.41 24.44 34.86
N GLY A 509 5.76 25.23 33.84
CA GLY A 509 7.08 25.24 33.21
C GLY A 509 7.33 24.02 32.33
N GLY A 510 8.42 24.09 31.54
CA GLY A 510 8.81 23.03 30.61
C GLY A 510 7.95 23.01 29.34
N ASP A 511 7.81 21.82 28.75
CA ASP A 511 7.12 21.62 27.48
C ASP A 511 5.63 21.98 27.51
N ILE A 512 5.11 22.46 26.39
CA ILE A 512 3.68 22.54 26.12
C ILE A 512 3.04 21.13 26.22
N PRO A 513 1.86 21.01 26.84
CA PRO A 513 1.28 19.73 27.25
C PRO A 513 0.64 18.92 26.12
N PHE A 514 0.75 19.37 24.86
CA PHE A 514 0.21 18.70 23.68
C PHE A 514 1.22 18.72 22.53
N ARG A 515 0.98 17.90 21.50
CA ARG A 515 1.70 17.90 20.22
C ARG A 515 0.78 18.41 19.12
N HIS A 516 1.32 19.14 18.15
CA HIS A 516 0.58 19.65 17.00
C HIS A 516 1.39 19.43 15.71
N VAL A 517 0.73 19.52 14.56
CA VAL A 517 1.34 19.51 13.22
C VAL A 517 1.33 20.94 12.67
N ALA A 518 2.33 21.28 11.85
CA ALA A 518 2.45 22.62 11.28
C ALA A 518 1.22 22.96 10.43
N GLY A 519 0.62 24.13 10.72
CA GLY A 519 -0.65 24.58 10.13
C GLY A 519 -1.90 24.31 10.98
N GLN A 520 -1.82 23.53 12.06
CA GLN A 520 -2.93 23.36 13.00
C GLN A 520 -3.22 24.61 13.84
N TYR A 521 -4.42 24.67 14.42
CA TYR A 521 -4.89 25.74 15.30
C TYR A 521 -5.19 25.24 16.71
N LEU A 522 -5.36 26.18 17.64
CA LEU A 522 -5.96 25.95 18.95
C LEU A 522 -7.25 26.76 19.09
N THR A 523 -8.10 26.39 20.03
CA THR A 523 -9.31 27.13 20.37
C THR A 523 -9.17 27.69 21.78
N LEU A 524 -9.24 29.02 21.89
CA LEU A 524 -9.37 29.71 23.17
C LEU A 524 -10.76 29.47 23.72
N ASP A 525 -10.86 29.18 25.01
CA ASP A 525 -12.10 29.08 25.77
C ASP A 525 -12.08 30.13 26.89
N ILE A 526 -12.68 31.28 26.62
CA ILE A 526 -12.50 32.50 27.41
C ILE A 526 -13.82 33.23 27.60
N ALA A 527 -13.88 34.14 28.57
CA ALA A 527 -15.06 34.98 28.80
C ALA A 527 -14.71 36.48 28.81
N PRO A 528 -14.36 37.10 27.65
CA PRO A 528 -14.12 38.54 27.57
C PRO A 528 -15.29 39.33 28.13
N HIS A 529 -15.04 40.16 29.14
CA HIS A 529 -16.06 40.94 29.85
C HIS A 529 -17.26 40.10 30.35
N GLY A 530 -17.02 38.83 30.71
CA GLY A 530 -18.06 37.91 31.19
C GLY A 530 -18.86 37.19 30.10
N ILE A 531 -18.52 37.38 28.82
CA ILE A 531 -19.21 36.73 27.69
C ILE A 531 -18.43 35.48 27.28
N ALA A 532 -18.90 34.31 27.70
CA ALA A 532 -18.32 33.01 27.31
C ALA A 532 -18.24 32.89 25.78
N THR A 533 -17.02 32.76 25.27
CA THR A 533 -16.71 32.80 23.85
C THR A 533 -15.56 31.85 23.54
N ARG A 534 -15.75 31.01 22.53
CA ARG A 534 -14.67 30.19 21.96
C ARG A 534 -14.16 30.79 20.67
N ARG A 535 -12.84 30.90 20.46
CA ARG A 535 -12.28 31.36 19.17
C ARG A 535 -11.01 30.62 18.82
N SER A 536 -10.90 30.24 17.56
CA SER A 536 -9.80 29.45 17.04
C SER A 536 -8.74 30.34 16.39
N TYR A 537 -7.47 30.04 16.66
CA TYR A 537 -6.31 30.74 16.12
C TYR A 537 -5.24 29.73 15.71
N THR A 538 -4.72 29.87 14.50
CA THR A 538 -3.61 29.06 14.01
C THR A 538 -2.41 29.15 14.96
N ILE A 539 -1.81 28.00 15.25
CA ILE A 539 -0.55 27.90 15.99
C ILE A 539 0.56 28.28 15.01
N ALA A 540 1.01 29.54 15.05
CA ALA A 540 1.98 30.10 14.13
C ALA A 540 3.41 29.62 14.42
N SER A 541 3.69 29.18 15.66
CA SER A 541 4.97 28.60 16.06
C SER A 541 5.25 27.27 15.34
N SER A 542 6.52 26.89 15.27
CA SER A 542 6.91 25.58 14.77
C SER A 542 6.52 24.46 15.75
N PRO A 543 6.06 23.28 15.29
CA PRO A 543 5.89 22.08 16.11
C PRO A 543 7.14 21.60 16.87
N SER A 544 8.33 21.96 16.39
CA SER A 544 9.61 21.70 17.07
C SER A 544 9.81 22.57 18.31
N TRP A 545 9.09 23.69 18.44
CA TRP A 545 9.16 24.56 19.61
C TRP A 545 8.28 23.96 20.70
N ARG A 546 8.93 23.23 21.61
CA ARG A 546 8.25 22.53 22.69
C ARG A 546 8.07 23.41 23.92
N ASP A 547 8.87 24.45 24.09
CA ASP A 547 8.84 25.36 25.23
C ASP A 547 7.69 26.37 25.19
N ARG A 548 7.13 26.64 24.01
CA ARG A 548 6.07 27.65 23.80
C ARG A 548 5.24 27.38 22.55
N ILE A 549 4.09 28.04 22.48
CA ILE A 549 3.34 28.24 21.24
C ILE A 549 3.12 29.73 20.96
N GLU A 550 2.83 30.06 19.70
CA GLU A 550 2.51 31.43 19.27
C GLU A 550 1.18 31.47 18.52
N ILE A 551 0.32 32.44 18.84
CA ILE A 551 -0.80 32.84 17.96
C ILE A 551 -0.56 34.29 17.52
N THR A 552 -0.88 34.60 16.27
CA THR A 552 -0.71 35.95 15.72
C THR A 552 -2.04 36.48 15.24
N VAL A 553 -2.47 37.59 15.82
CA VAL A 553 -3.86 38.02 15.79
C VAL A 553 -3.94 39.44 15.26
N LYS A 554 -4.70 39.61 14.18
CA LYS A 554 -5.13 40.92 13.70
C LYS A 554 -6.27 41.44 14.59
N ARG A 555 -6.16 42.69 15.01
CA ARG A 555 -7.23 43.42 15.71
C ARG A 555 -8.33 43.75 14.71
N GLU A 556 -9.53 43.23 14.95
CA GLU A 556 -10.71 43.56 14.15
C GLU A 556 -11.53 44.62 14.90
N ASP A 557 -11.93 45.68 14.21
CA ASP A 557 -12.61 46.83 14.86
C ASP A 557 -13.87 46.41 15.60
N MET A 558 -14.63 45.46 15.05
CA MET A 558 -15.85 44.91 15.65
C MET A 558 -15.63 43.55 16.35
N GLY A 559 -14.41 43.01 16.39
CA GLY A 559 -14.14 41.70 16.98
C GLY A 559 -14.09 41.69 18.50
N LEU A 560 -14.94 40.90 19.15
CA LEU A 560 -14.96 40.76 20.61
C LEU A 560 -13.63 40.21 21.16
N VAL A 561 -13.19 39.06 20.67
CA VAL A 561 -11.98 38.39 21.19
C VAL A 561 -10.70 39.07 20.70
N SER A 562 -10.63 39.50 19.44
CA SER A 562 -9.41 40.14 18.92
C SER A 562 -9.13 41.50 19.59
N ARG A 563 -10.14 42.28 19.94
CA ARG A 563 -9.94 43.48 20.77
C ARG A 563 -9.49 43.13 22.18
N TRP A 564 -10.17 42.19 22.84
CA TRP A 564 -9.80 41.76 24.19
C TRP A 564 -8.35 41.26 24.26
N LEU A 565 -7.91 40.46 23.29
CA LEU A 565 -6.51 40.03 23.18
C LEU A 565 -5.56 41.22 23.06
N HIS A 566 -5.91 42.25 22.29
CA HIS A 566 -5.04 43.40 22.05
C HIS A 566 -5.03 44.42 23.19
N ASP A 567 -6.17 44.61 23.85
CA ASP A 567 -6.44 45.74 24.72
C ASP A 567 -6.41 45.34 26.21
N ASP A 568 -6.80 44.10 26.55
CA ASP A 568 -7.01 43.67 27.94
C ASP A 568 -6.07 42.56 28.42
N LEU A 569 -5.70 41.61 27.55
CA LEU A 569 -4.85 40.46 27.91
C LEU A 569 -3.41 40.91 28.23
N LYS A 570 -2.88 40.50 29.38
CA LYS A 570 -1.55 40.90 29.88
C LYS A 570 -0.64 39.69 30.14
N VAL A 571 0.66 39.91 30.01
CA VAL A 571 1.68 38.90 30.39
C VAL A 571 1.44 38.45 31.84
N GLY A 572 1.42 37.14 32.04
CA GLY A 572 1.07 36.48 33.30
C GLY A 572 -0.37 35.95 33.37
N ASP A 573 -1.27 36.42 32.50
CA ASP A 573 -2.65 35.94 32.46
C ASP A 573 -2.72 34.48 31.97
N ARG A 574 -3.70 33.74 32.49
CA ARG A 574 -3.98 32.36 32.09
C ARG A 574 -5.20 32.29 31.20
N ILE A 575 -5.14 31.40 30.22
CA ILE A 575 -6.23 31.15 29.27
C ILE A 575 -6.51 29.66 29.18
N ASN A 576 -7.79 29.27 29.17
CA ASN A 576 -8.15 27.91 28.84
C ASN A 576 -8.08 27.73 27.33
N VAL A 577 -7.53 26.60 26.91
CA VAL A 577 -7.42 26.23 25.51
C VAL A 577 -7.80 24.78 25.28
N GLU A 578 -8.34 24.53 24.09
CA GLU A 578 -8.49 23.22 23.48
C GLU A 578 -7.52 23.14 22.30
N ALA A 579 -6.59 22.18 22.32
CA ALA A 579 -5.55 22.10 21.30
C ALA A 579 -4.99 20.69 21.12
N PRO A 580 -4.39 20.43 19.94
CA PRO A 580 -4.58 21.10 18.65
C PRO A 580 -5.87 20.68 17.94
N SER A 581 -6.22 21.41 16.88
CA SER A 581 -7.28 21.10 15.93
C SER A 581 -6.90 21.57 14.51
N GLY A 582 -7.64 21.13 13.50
CA GLY A 582 -7.44 21.54 12.10
C GLY A 582 -6.74 20.49 11.24
N SER A 583 -7.10 20.49 9.96
CA SER A 583 -6.59 19.60 8.93
C SER A 583 -5.67 20.31 7.94
N PHE A 584 -5.61 21.64 7.92
CA PHE A 584 -4.80 22.46 7.01
C PHE A 584 -3.30 22.39 7.36
N VAL A 585 -2.65 21.30 6.95
CA VAL A 585 -1.27 20.99 7.37
C VAL A 585 -0.36 20.59 6.22
N PHE A 586 0.94 20.84 6.41
CA PHE A 586 2.02 20.30 5.58
C PHE A 586 3.26 20.08 6.45
N SER A 587 3.74 18.84 6.50
CA SER A 587 4.85 18.38 7.35
C SER A 587 6.09 17.95 6.55
N GLY A 588 6.02 18.00 5.23
CA GLY A 588 7.10 17.58 4.33
C GLY A 588 7.01 16.12 3.88
N SER A 589 6.04 15.36 4.39
CA SER A 589 5.74 13.99 3.93
C SER A 589 4.79 13.97 2.73
N GLU A 590 4.14 15.09 2.44
CA GLU A 590 3.06 15.19 1.45
C GLU A 590 3.58 15.35 0.00
N GLY A 591 4.84 15.72 -0.19
CA GLY A 591 5.45 15.87 -1.51
C GLY A 591 6.88 16.42 -1.41
N PRO A 592 7.60 16.60 -2.53
CA PRO A 592 8.97 17.16 -2.55
C PRO A 592 8.99 18.70 -2.60
N SER A 593 7.84 19.35 -2.58
CA SER A 593 7.68 20.80 -2.73
C SER A 593 6.32 21.25 -2.21
N VAL A 594 6.19 22.53 -1.83
CA VAL A 594 4.90 23.13 -1.45
C VAL A 594 4.83 24.60 -1.84
N VAL A 595 3.65 25.05 -2.29
CA VAL A 595 3.32 26.46 -2.50
C VAL A 595 2.44 26.94 -1.35
N LEU A 596 2.92 27.90 -0.58
CA LEU A 596 2.26 28.50 0.57
C LEU A 596 1.84 29.92 0.20
N ILE A 597 0.53 30.20 0.16
CA ILE A 597 -0.01 31.48 -0.30
C ILE A 597 -0.80 32.15 0.84
N GLY A 598 -0.23 33.21 1.43
CA GLY A 598 -0.80 33.93 2.56
C GLY A 598 -1.29 35.34 2.21
N GLY A 599 -2.54 35.67 2.56
CA GLY A 599 -3.08 37.02 2.47
C GLY A 599 -3.27 37.64 3.86
N GLY A 600 -2.57 38.75 4.15
CA GLY A 600 -2.65 39.38 5.48
C GLY A 600 -2.35 38.40 6.62
N VAL A 601 -3.23 38.31 7.62
CA VAL A 601 -3.06 37.38 8.75
C VAL A 601 -3.18 35.90 8.37
N GLY A 602 -3.69 35.58 7.18
CA GLY A 602 -3.67 34.21 6.63
C GLY A 602 -2.25 33.66 6.36
N ILE A 603 -1.22 34.48 6.57
CA ILE A 603 0.17 34.02 6.56
C ILE A 603 0.55 33.13 7.75
N THR A 604 -0.24 33.10 8.83
CA THR A 604 0.09 32.36 10.06
C THR A 604 0.25 30.84 9.88
N PRO A 605 -0.62 30.10 9.17
CA PRO A 605 -0.37 28.68 8.89
C PRO A 605 0.88 28.49 8.01
N MET A 606 1.12 29.42 7.08
CA MET A 606 2.28 29.37 6.19
C MET A 606 3.58 29.54 6.97
N MET A 607 3.61 30.42 7.99
CA MET A 607 4.76 30.57 8.87
C MET A 607 5.01 29.34 9.73
N SER A 608 3.96 28.71 10.27
CA SER A 608 4.11 27.45 11.04
C SER A 608 4.80 26.38 10.18
N ILE A 609 4.36 26.22 8.92
CA ILE A 609 4.93 25.28 7.96
C ILE A 609 6.37 25.67 7.58
N ALA A 610 6.61 26.92 7.19
CA ALA A 610 7.93 27.39 6.76
C ALA A 610 8.99 27.28 7.87
N ARG A 611 8.63 27.61 9.12
CA ARG A 611 9.48 27.44 10.31
C ARG A 611 9.83 25.96 10.49
N TYR A 612 8.82 25.09 10.50
CA TYR A 612 8.99 23.65 10.70
C TYR A 612 9.89 23.00 9.65
N LEU A 613 9.59 23.22 8.37
CA LEU A 613 10.34 22.63 7.25
C LEU A 613 11.79 23.13 7.21
N THR A 614 12.03 24.40 7.59
CA THR A 614 13.38 24.96 7.64
C THR A 614 14.18 24.39 8.83
N GLU A 615 13.58 24.29 10.01
CA GLU A 615 14.26 23.77 11.21
C GLU A 615 14.52 22.27 11.17
N THR A 616 13.68 21.53 10.46
CA THR A 616 13.86 20.09 10.23
C THR A 616 14.73 19.76 9.03
N GLU A 617 15.35 20.79 8.41
CA GLU A 617 16.20 20.67 7.22
C GLU A 617 15.55 19.86 6.08
N TRP A 618 14.24 20.05 5.90
CA TRP A 618 13.48 19.30 4.91
C TRP A 618 14.10 19.44 3.50
N PRO A 619 14.29 18.33 2.75
CA PRO A 619 15.03 18.37 1.48
C PRO A 619 14.26 19.02 0.31
N GLY A 620 12.96 19.30 0.49
CA GLY A 620 12.09 19.84 -0.55
C GLY A 620 12.20 21.36 -0.77
N THR A 621 11.41 21.87 -1.72
CA THR A 621 11.36 23.30 -2.07
C THR A 621 10.13 23.98 -1.48
N ILE A 622 10.32 25.14 -0.84
CA ILE A 622 9.22 25.94 -0.26
C ILE A 622 9.03 27.17 -1.14
N TYR A 623 7.84 27.34 -1.71
CA TYR A 623 7.44 28.59 -2.38
C TYR A 623 6.52 29.37 -1.45
N MET A 624 7.04 30.43 -0.83
CA MET A 624 6.30 31.30 0.07
C MET A 624 5.84 32.55 -0.71
N LEU A 625 4.54 32.61 -1.00
CA LEU A 625 3.91 33.72 -1.68
C LEU A 625 3.01 34.48 -0.71
N SER A 626 3.08 35.80 -0.70
CA SER A 626 2.24 36.60 0.19
C SER A 626 1.70 37.87 -0.44
N SER A 627 0.57 38.35 0.07
CA SER A 627 -0.05 39.60 -0.35
C SER A 627 -0.44 40.46 0.85
N PHE A 628 -0.09 41.75 0.79
CA PHE A 628 -0.44 42.74 1.81
C PHE A 628 -0.93 44.04 1.15
N LEU A 629 -1.61 44.89 1.95
CA LEU A 629 -2.14 46.16 1.45
C LEU A 629 -1.02 47.18 1.24
N THR A 630 -0.21 47.44 2.26
CA THR A 630 0.96 48.31 2.21
C THR A 630 2.20 47.55 2.72
N PRO A 631 3.44 48.03 2.44
CA PRO A 631 4.65 47.41 2.98
C PRO A 631 4.68 47.36 4.51
N GLN A 632 4.06 48.32 5.20
CA GLN A 632 3.96 48.35 6.66
C GLN A 632 3.02 47.27 7.22
N ASP A 633 2.17 46.69 6.38
CA ASP A 633 1.31 45.57 6.75
C ASP A 633 2.01 44.21 6.51
N TYR A 634 3.27 44.17 6.07
CA TYR A 634 4.01 42.93 5.81
C TYR A 634 4.39 42.22 7.13
N ILE A 635 3.50 41.32 7.55
CA ILE A 635 3.66 40.47 8.72
C ILE A 635 4.84 39.49 8.52
N PHE A 636 5.72 39.37 9.52
CA PHE A 636 6.89 38.48 9.57
C PHE A 636 8.02 38.74 8.55
N GLN A 637 8.10 39.93 7.95
CA GLN A 637 9.10 40.22 6.91
C GLN A 637 10.54 39.84 7.30
N SER A 638 11.03 40.37 8.43
CA SER A 638 12.40 40.12 8.91
C SER A 638 12.68 38.63 9.20
N GLU A 639 11.67 37.91 9.69
CA GLU A 639 11.79 36.49 9.97
C GLU A 639 11.78 35.65 8.69
N ILE A 640 10.93 35.99 7.72
CA ILE A 640 10.90 35.33 6.41
C ILE A 640 12.26 35.50 5.71
N ASP A 641 12.86 36.69 5.78
CA ASP A 641 14.20 36.94 5.25
C ASP A 641 15.27 36.08 5.96
N SER A 642 15.17 35.93 7.29
CA SER A 642 16.04 35.05 8.08
C SER A 642 15.86 33.56 7.73
N LEU A 643 14.62 33.09 7.54
CA LEU A 643 14.33 31.72 7.11
C LEU A 643 14.88 31.45 5.71
N LYS A 644 14.69 32.39 4.78
CA LYS A 644 15.24 32.32 3.42
C LYS A 644 16.77 32.29 3.41
N ALA A 645 17.43 33.09 4.26
CA ALA A 645 18.89 33.08 4.37
C ALA A 645 19.43 31.74 4.90
N ARG A 646 18.68 31.06 5.79
CA ARG A 646 19.04 29.74 6.34
C ARG A 646 18.62 28.57 5.46
N ASN A 647 17.64 28.75 4.59
CA ASN A 647 17.10 27.72 3.71
C ASN A 647 17.20 28.15 2.23
N PRO A 648 18.25 27.75 1.50
CA PRO A 648 18.43 28.11 0.10
C PRO A 648 17.35 27.51 -0.83
N ARG A 649 16.54 26.56 -0.35
CA ARG A 649 15.40 25.99 -1.07
C ARG A 649 14.08 26.73 -0.81
N MET A 650 14.08 27.77 0.03
CA MET A 650 12.93 28.63 0.24
C MET A 650 12.97 29.80 -0.75
N ARG A 651 11.92 29.90 -1.58
CA ARG A 651 11.70 30.98 -2.52
C ARG A 651 10.58 31.85 -1.99
N VAL A 652 10.80 33.16 -1.94
CA VAL A 652 9.87 34.12 -1.36
C VAL A 652 9.52 35.16 -2.40
N ALA A 653 8.23 35.43 -2.57
CA ALA A 653 7.74 36.57 -3.35
C ALA A 653 6.51 37.19 -2.68
N THR A 654 6.46 38.52 -2.68
CA THR A 654 5.38 39.27 -2.04
C THR A 654 4.82 40.30 -3.00
N ALA A 655 3.49 40.41 -3.02
CA ALA A 655 2.76 41.42 -3.76
C ALA A 655 2.14 42.46 -2.81
N ILE A 656 2.32 43.75 -3.13
CA ILE A 656 1.71 44.86 -2.40
C ILE A 656 0.62 45.49 -3.28
N THR A 657 -0.61 45.51 -2.80
CA THR A 657 -1.75 45.98 -3.60
C THR A 657 -1.88 47.49 -3.63
N ASN A 658 -1.36 48.20 -2.62
CA ASN A 658 -1.30 49.66 -2.56
C ASN A 658 0.09 50.16 -2.10
N PRO A 659 1.08 50.24 -3.00
CA PRO A 659 2.43 50.69 -2.69
C PRO A 659 2.61 52.23 -2.75
N GLU A 660 1.56 53.00 -3.04
CA GLU A 660 1.68 54.44 -3.28
C GLU A 660 2.32 55.17 -2.08
N GLY A 661 3.30 56.03 -2.35
CA GLY A 661 4.01 56.79 -1.32
C GLY A 661 5.00 55.98 -0.47
N THR A 662 5.42 54.79 -0.95
CA THR A 662 6.39 53.92 -0.26
C THR A 662 7.57 53.56 -1.16
N ASP A 663 8.69 53.13 -0.56
CA ASP A 663 9.90 52.70 -1.29
C ASP A 663 9.83 51.23 -1.78
N TRP A 664 8.62 50.70 -1.99
CA TRP A 664 8.43 49.30 -2.40
C TRP A 664 8.86 49.05 -3.84
N SER A 665 9.89 48.23 -4.03
CA SER A 665 10.43 47.83 -5.33
C SER A 665 10.03 46.41 -5.77
N GLY A 666 9.18 45.73 -4.99
CA GLY A 666 8.73 44.37 -5.27
C GLY A 666 7.53 44.30 -6.22
N ALA A 667 6.86 43.15 -6.27
CA ALA A 667 5.67 42.99 -7.10
C ALA A 667 4.51 43.86 -6.57
N THR A 668 3.70 44.39 -7.49
CA THR A 668 2.56 45.25 -7.18
C THR A 668 1.27 44.68 -7.75
N GLY A 669 0.15 44.99 -7.10
CA GLY A 669 -1.17 44.48 -7.47
C GLY A 669 -1.52 43.14 -6.81
N PHE A 670 -2.59 42.51 -7.28
CA PHE A 670 -3.06 41.22 -6.76
C PHE A 670 -2.24 40.04 -7.29
N ILE A 671 -2.25 38.93 -6.55
CA ILE A 671 -1.70 37.65 -7.03
C ILE A 671 -2.54 37.19 -8.22
N ASN A 672 -1.91 37.08 -9.39
CA ASN A 672 -2.50 36.64 -10.65
C ASN A 672 -1.63 35.57 -11.33
N ASP A 673 -2.06 35.13 -12.50
CA ASP A 673 -1.36 34.12 -13.33
C ASP A 673 0.11 34.48 -13.58
N ARG A 674 0.38 35.72 -13.98
CA ARG A 674 1.73 36.23 -14.26
C ARG A 674 2.61 36.19 -13.01
N PHE A 675 2.08 36.59 -11.85
CA PHE A 675 2.81 36.54 -10.59
C PHE A 675 3.14 35.09 -10.20
N LEU A 676 2.18 34.18 -10.33
CA LEU A 676 2.36 32.77 -10.00
C LEU A 676 3.41 32.10 -10.91
N GLN A 677 3.29 32.26 -12.22
CA GLN A 677 4.23 31.68 -13.19
C GLN A 677 5.65 32.25 -13.05
N ALA A 678 5.79 33.53 -12.72
CA ALA A 678 7.10 34.16 -12.55
C ALA A 678 7.85 33.66 -11.31
N ASN A 679 7.14 33.24 -10.27
CA ASN A 679 7.74 32.89 -8.98
C ASN A 679 7.74 31.39 -8.68
N VAL A 680 6.92 30.61 -9.38
CA VAL A 680 6.79 29.16 -9.19
C VAL A 680 6.92 28.45 -10.56
N PRO A 681 8.13 27.98 -10.92
CA PRO A 681 8.32 27.15 -12.10
C PRO A 681 7.47 25.88 -12.02
N ASP A 682 6.94 25.43 -13.15
CA ASP A 682 6.16 24.19 -13.25
C ASP A 682 5.05 24.07 -12.19
N ILE A 683 4.33 25.17 -11.91
CA ILE A 683 3.35 25.29 -10.83
C ILE A 683 2.34 24.13 -10.75
N ALA A 684 1.98 23.53 -11.88
CA ALA A 684 1.09 22.37 -11.97
C ALA A 684 1.59 21.11 -11.21
N LEU A 685 2.88 21.04 -10.88
CA LEU A 685 3.50 19.92 -10.16
C LEU A 685 3.49 20.07 -8.64
N HIS A 686 3.07 21.22 -8.12
CA HIS A 686 3.25 21.58 -6.71
C HIS A 686 1.90 21.71 -5.99
N PRO A 687 1.71 21.05 -4.82
CA PRO A 687 0.53 21.29 -4.00
C PRO A 687 0.52 22.71 -3.44
N ALA A 688 -0.66 23.32 -3.40
CA ALA A 688 -0.86 24.70 -2.99
C ALA A 688 -1.77 24.80 -1.76
N LEU A 689 -1.27 25.46 -0.71
CA LEU A 689 -2.01 25.81 0.49
C LEU A 689 -2.27 27.32 0.49
N ILE A 690 -3.52 27.73 0.59
CA ILE A 690 -3.95 29.13 0.49
C ILE A 690 -4.73 29.51 1.76
N CYS A 691 -4.38 30.63 2.37
CA CYS A 691 -5.14 31.18 3.48
C CYS A 691 -5.10 32.71 3.42
N GLY A 692 -6.27 33.36 3.53
CA GLY A 692 -6.39 34.81 3.42
C GLY A 692 -7.84 35.26 3.27
N PRO A 693 -8.10 36.49 2.82
CA PRO A 693 -9.45 36.96 2.53
C PRO A 693 -10.13 36.12 1.44
N THR A 694 -11.42 35.80 1.59
CA THR A 694 -12.18 34.96 0.64
C THR A 694 -12.03 35.39 -0.83
N PRO A 695 -12.16 36.68 -1.20
CA PRO A 695 -11.99 37.10 -2.59
C PRO A 695 -10.61 36.79 -3.17
N MET A 696 -9.57 36.85 -2.34
CA MET A 696 -8.22 36.47 -2.75
C MET A 696 -8.12 34.95 -2.92
N MET A 697 -8.63 34.18 -1.96
CA MET A 697 -8.55 32.72 -2.03
C MET A 697 -9.27 32.16 -3.25
N ASP A 698 -10.46 32.66 -3.55
CA ASP A 698 -11.26 32.23 -4.71
C ASP A 698 -10.53 32.53 -6.03
N ALA A 699 -10.04 33.77 -6.19
CA ALA A 699 -9.32 34.19 -7.39
C ALA A 699 -8.02 33.40 -7.59
N VAL A 700 -7.24 33.17 -6.53
CA VAL A 700 -6.00 32.40 -6.61
C VAL A 700 -6.29 30.92 -6.91
N LYS A 701 -7.31 30.33 -6.28
CA LYS A 701 -7.73 28.95 -6.54
C LYS A 701 -8.14 28.74 -8.00
N GLU A 702 -8.97 29.63 -8.54
CA GLU A 702 -9.37 29.61 -9.95
C GLU A 702 -8.15 29.72 -10.87
N THR A 703 -7.24 30.65 -10.56
CA THR A 703 -6.01 30.86 -11.34
C THR A 703 -5.11 29.61 -11.33
N LEU A 704 -4.91 28.98 -10.17
CA LEU A 704 -4.09 27.76 -10.06
C LEU A 704 -4.67 26.60 -10.86
N ILE A 705 -6.00 26.41 -10.81
CA ILE A 705 -6.70 25.41 -11.62
C ILE A 705 -6.54 25.71 -13.12
N GLY A 706 -6.69 26.98 -13.51
CA GLY A 706 -6.46 27.43 -14.89
C GLY A 706 -5.02 27.21 -15.38
N LEU A 707 -4.04 27.25 -14.47
CA LEU A 707 -2.63 26.93 -14.73
C LEU A 707 -2.32 25.43 -14.70
N GLY A 708 -3.32 24.56 -14.47
CA GLY A 708 -3.19 23.11 -14.54
C GLY A 708 -2.88 22.43 -13.21
N VAL A 709 -2.95 23.13 -12.07
CA VAL A 709 -2.84 22.49 -10.74
C VAL A 709 -4.09 21.63 -10.51
N PRO A 710 -3.96 20.33 -10.18
CA PRO A 710 -5.10 19.49 -9.89
C PRO A 710 -5.94 20.04 -8.72
N ALA A 711 -7.27 20.06 -8.85
CA ALA A 711 -8.15 20.64 -7.82
C ALA A 711 -7.94 20.02 -6.42
N GLY A 712 -7.69 18.71 -6.35
CA GLY A 712 -7.39 18.01 -5.08
C GLY A 712 -6.04 18.38 -4.44
N GLN A 713 -5.17 19.09 -5.15
CA GLN A 713 -3.89 19.60 -4.63
C GLN A 713 -3.96 21.08 -4.23
N VAL A 714 -5.12 21.75 -4.40
CA VAL A 714 -5.35 23.12 -3.95
C VAL A 714 -6.19 23.09 -2.68
N ARG A 715 -5.61 23.52 -1.57
CA ARG A 715 -6.25 23.51 -0.24
C ARG A 715 -6.40 24.93 0.27
N THR A 716 -7.56 25.24 0.83
CA THR A 716 -7.90 26.56 1.37
C THR A 716 -8.28 26.48 2.84
N GLU A 717 -7.88 27.46 3.64
CA GLU A 717 -8.38 27.65 5.01
C GLU A 717 -8.96 29.07 5.17
N SER A 718 -10.25 29.15 5.54
CA SER A 718 -10.98 30.40 5.74
C SER A 718 -11.06 30.76 7.23
N PHE A 719 -10.64 31.98 7.57
CA PHE A 719 -10.72 32.49 8.94
C PHE A 719 -12.08 33.10 9.31
N GLY A 720 -13.08 32.98 8.42
CA GLY A 720 -14.45 33.40 8.65
C GLY A 720 -14.57 34.92 8.77
N THR A 721 -15.02 35.57 7.70
CA THR A 721 -15.37 36.99 7.74
C THR A 721 -16.70 37.20 7.03
N ASP A 722 -17.82 37.20 7.76
CA ASP A 722 -18.75 38.36 7.73
C ASP A 722 -20.01 38.27 8.62
N LYS A 723 -20.33 39.44 9.20
CA LYS A 723 -21.64 40.11 9.42
C LYS A 723 -22.64 39.70 10.51
N ARG A 724 -22.37 38.81 11.45
CA ARG A 724 -23.27 38.66 12.63
C ARG A 724 -22.59 39.09 13.92
N ASP A 725 -23.12 40.12 14.56
CA ASP A 725 -22.74 40.52 15.91
C ASP A 725 -23.32 39.49 16.91
N PRO A 726 -22.48 38.65 17.56
CA PRO A 726 -22.94 37.63 18.49
C PRO A 726 -23.48 38.22 19.80
N THR A 727 -23.32 39.53 20.03
CA THR A 727 -23.84 40.22 21.23
C THR A 727 -25.21 40.86 21.01
N LYS A 728 -25.70 40.87 19.76
CA LYS A 728 -27.01 41.40 19.43
C LYS A 728 -28.10 40.45 19.95
N LYS A 729 -28.59 40.71 21.16
CA LYS A 729 -29.77 40.02 21.70
C LYS A 729 -30.90 40.15 20.69
N VAL A 730 -31.45 39.02 20.26
CA VAL A 730 -32.62 39.00 19.38
C VAL A 730 -33.77 39.69 20.13
N ASP A 731 -34.46 40.59 19.44
CA ASP A 731 -35.58 41.32 20.02
C ASP A 731 -36.64 40.30 20.48
N LYS A 732 -36.95 40.27 21.78
CA LYS A 732 -37.94 39.34 22.35
C LYS A 732 -39.35 39.58 21.81
N SER A 733 -39.58 40.73 21.17
CA SER A 733 -40.82 41.07 20.46
C SER A 733 -40.88 40.56 19.01
N ALA A 734 -39.79 40.00 18.48
CA ALA A 734 -39.75 39.44 17.13
C ALA A 734 -40.71 38.26 16.96
N LYS A 735 -41.27 38.12 15.75
CA LYS A 735 -42.27 37.10 15.41
C LYS A 735 -41.66 35.70 15.54
N VAL A 736 -42.40 34.77 16.14
CA VAL A 736 -42.08 33.34 16.14
C VAL A 736 -42.26 32.80 14.73
N VAL A 737 -41.20 32.21 14.16
CA VAL A 737 -41.16 31.68 12.80
C VAL A 737 -41.16 30.16 12.75
N ALA A 738 -40.74 29.49 13.82
CA ALA A 738 -40.69 28.02 13.89
C ALA A 738 -40.65 27.50 15.34
N GLN A 739 -41.02 26.22 15.53
CA GLN A 739 -40.62 25.43 16.69
C GLN A 739 -39.39 24.57 16.37
N VAL A 740 -38.45 24.53 17.30
CA VAL A 740 -37.24 23.70 17.26
C VAL A 740 -37.34 22.66 18.36
N SER A 741 -37.34 21.38 18.00
CA SER A 741 -37.36 20.26 18.95
C SER A 741 -35.98 19.58 18.98
N PHE A 742 -35.48 19.37 20.19
CA PHE A 742 -34.20 18.73 20.49
C PHE A 742 -34.48 17.32 21.03
N VAL A 743 -34.14 16.29 20.26
CA VAL A 743 -34.55 14.89 20.52
C VAL A 743 -33.92 14.31 21.79
N ASP A 744 -32.63 14.54 22.03
CA ASP A 744 -31.92 13.89 23.15
C ASP A 744 -32.22 14.60 24.47
N SER A 745 -32.39 15.92 24.44
CA SER A 745 -32.83 16.69 25.62
C SER A 745 -34.34 16.62 25.87
N GLY A 746 -35.14 16.26 24.86
CA GLY A 746 -36.61 16.26 24.93
C GLY A 746 -37.24 17.64 25.00
N LEU A 747 -36.46 18.71 24.79
CA LEU A 747 -36.91 20.09 24.90
C LEU A 747 -37.43 20.62 23.56
N THR A 748 -38.32 21.62 23.62
CA THR A 748 -38.81 22.33 22.42
C THR A 748 -38.89 23.82 22.70
N ALA A 749 -38.40 24.61 21.75
CA ALA A 749 -38.27 26.06 21.85
C ALA A 749 -38.87 26.77 20.65
N ASN A 750 -39.29 28.03 20.83
CA ASN A 750 -39.74 28.87 19.73
C ASN A 750 -38.56 29.63 19.12
N ALA A 751 -38.30 29.43 17.84
CA ALA A 751 -37.38 30.25 17.07
C ALA A 751 -38.08 31.53 16.60
N ARG A 752 -37.44 32.68 16.85
CA ARG A 752 -37.89 33.98 16.35
C ARG A 752 -37.12 34.35 15.08
N GLU A 753 -37.70 35.25 14.30
CA GLU A 753 -37.07 35.76 13.08
C GLU A 753 -35.63 36.26 13.34
N GLY A 754 -34.68 35.79 12.53
CA GLY A 754 -33.26 36.10 12.66
C GLY A 754 -32.48 35.24 13.64
N MET A 755 -33.08 34.25 14.32
CA MET A 755 -32.37 33.29 15.17
C MET A 755 -31.77 32.14 14.36
N THR A 756 -30.54 31.75 14.69
CA THR A 756 -30.00 30.45 14.28
C THR A 756 -30.45 29.34 15.23
N LEU A 757 -30.32 28.09 14.82
CA LEU A 757 -30.62 26.95 15.69
C LEU A 757 -29.69 26.89 16.91
N LEU A 758 -28.45 27.39 16.79
CA LEU A 758 -27.57 27.53 17.94
C LEU A 758 -28.07 28.62 18.91
N ASP A 759 -28.61 29.74 18.42
CA ASP A 759 -29.19 30.77 19.31
C ASP A 759 -30.40 30.24 20.07
N VAL A 760 -31.23 29.42 19.40
CA VAL A 760 -32.39 28.78 20.03
C VAL A 760 -31.93 27.78 21.11
N ALA A 761 -30.90 26.99 20.82
CA ALA A 761 -30.31 26.05 21.78
C ALA A 761 -29.71 26.76 23.00
N ASP A 762 -28.94 27.83 22.78
CA ASP A 762 -28.38 28.67 23.84
C ASP A 762 -29.50 29.25 24.74
N GLU A 763 -30.62 29.73 24.16
CA GLU A 763 -31.77 30.24 24.93
C GLU A 763 -32.53 29.16 25.73
N THR A 764 -32.52 27.92 25.27
CA THR A 764 -33.17 26.79 25.96
C THR A 764 -32.23 25.94 26.80
N GLU A 765 -31.00 26.42 27.02
CA GLU A 765 -29.96 25.73 27.78
C GLU A 765 -29.66 24.32 27.23
N VAL A 766 -29.90 24.11 25.93
CA VAL A 766 -29.51 22.89 25.20
C VAL A 766 -28.10 23.09 24.67
N TYR A 767 -27.20 22.20 25.09
CA TYR A 767 -25.80 22.31 24.73
C TYR A 767 -25.56 21.75 23.32
N ILE A 768 -25.08 22.62 22.42
CA ILE A 768 -24.51 22.23 21.12
C ILE A 768 -23.04 22.65 21.11
N ASP A 769 -22.13 21.73 20.82
CA ASP A 769 -20.72 22.03 20.68
C ASP A 769 -20.52 23.17 19.66
N ASN A 770 -19.77 24.21 20.02
CA ASN A 770 -19.53 25.33 19.10
C ASN A 770 -18.18 26.02 19.37
N ALA A 771 -17.59 26.59 18.32
CA ALA A 771 -16.36 27.37 18.40
C ALA A 771 -16.44 28.66 17.56
N CYS A 772 -16.30 28.57 16.23
CA CYS A 772 -16.19 29.77 15.39
C CYS A 772 -17.47 30.63 15.30
N ARG A 773 -18.65 29.99 15.39
CA ARG A 773 -19.96 30.56 15.07
C ARG A 773 -20.05 31.28 13.71
N SER A 774 -19.13 31.00 12.79
CA SER A 774 -19.05 31.54 11.43
C SER A 774 -19.17 30.47 10.35
N GLY A 775 -19.47 29.22 10.72
CA GLY A 775 -19.64 28.10 9.80
C GLY A 775 -18.36 27.52 9.20
N THR A 776 -17.18 27.84 9.74
CA THR A 776 -15.88 27.40 9.18
C THR A 776 -15.20 26.28 9.95
N CYS A 777 -15.50 26.10 11.24
CA CYS A 777 -14.82 25.09 12.07
C CYS A 777 -15.54 23.72 12.17
N GLY A 778 -16.78 23.61 11.69
CA GLY A 778 -17.58 22.38 11.77
C GLY A 778 -18.01 21.94 13.19
N THR A 779 -17.52 22.56 14.26
CA THR A 779 -17.87 22.17 15.66
C THR A 779 -19.38 22.20 15.94
N CYS A 780 -20.13 23.11 15.32
CA CYS A 780 -21.59 23.23 15.47
C CYS A 780 -22.40 22.25 14.61
N LEU A 781 -21.77 21.16 14.15
CA LEU A 781 -22.37 20.12 13.33
C LEU A 781 -23.45 19.37 14.13
N VAL A 782 -24.68 19.38 13.62
CA VAL A 782 -25.81 18.63 14.19
C VAL A 782 -26.62 17.98 13.07
N LYS A 783 -27.28 16.86 13.37
CA LYS A 783 -28.11 16.17 12.38
C LYS A 783 -29.53 16.74 12.38
N LEU A 784 -30.01 17.18 11.21
CA LEU A 784 -31.38 17.60 11.01
C LEU A 784 -32.26 16.36 10.73
N LYS A 785 -33.09 15.94 11.67
CA LYS A 785 -33.98 14.78 11.52
C LYS A 785 -35.18 15.07 10.63
N SER A 786 -35.72 16.28 10.75
CA SER A 786 -36.84 16.75 9.94
C SER A 786 -36.94 18.27 9.94
N GLY A 787 -37.67 18.80 8.94
CA GLY A 787 -37.80 20.23 8.71
C GLY A 787 -36.82 20.76 7.66
N LYS A 788 -36.80 22.08 7.48
CA LYS A 788 -35.90 22.77 6.55
C LYS A 788 -35.21 23.91 7.25
N VAL A 789 -33.98 24.18 6.82
CA VAL A 789 -33.19 25.32 7.31
C VAL A 789 -32.63 26.07 6.12
N ARG A 790 -32.41 27.37 6.32
CA ARG A 790 -31.61 28.19 5.42
C ARG A 790 -30.20 28.29 5.99
N MET A 791 -29.20 27.89 5.19
CA MET A 791 -27.81 28.04 5.57
C MET A 791 -27.23 29.38 5.18
N GLY A 792 -26.58 30.06 6.14
CA GLY A 792 -25.73 31.21 5.86
C GLY A 792 -24.42 30.83 5.13
N THR A 793 -23.80 29.72 5.54
CA THR A 793 -22.70 29.05 4.83
C THR A 793 -22.68 27.58 5.25
N ASP A 794 -22.18 26.72 4.36
CA ASP A 794 -22.06 25.27 4.55
C ASP A 794 -20.64 24.75 4.21
N GLU A 795 -19.64 25.65 4.17
CA GLU A 795 -18.27 25.34 3.74
C GLU A 795 -17.57 24.30 4.62
N ALA A 796 -17.92 24.21 5.91
CA ALA A 796 -17.36 23.21 6.81
C ALA A 796 -18.05 21.84 6.73
N LEU A 797 -19.03 21.66 5.84
CA LEU A 797 -19.68 20.37 5.58
C LEU A 797 -19.09 19.73 4.32
N SER A 798 -18.72 18.45 4.42
CA SER A 798 -18.44 17.62 3.26
C SER A 798 -19.73 17.30 2.47
N ASP A 799 -19.58 16.90 1.20
CA ASP A 799 -20.73 16.54 0.37
C ASP A 799 -21.51 15.34 0.97
N ASP A 800 -20.81 14.36 1.55
CA ASP A 800 -21.41 13.22 2.25
C ASP A 800 -22.23 13.67 3.48
N GLU A 801 -21.70 14.61 4.28
CA GLU A 801 -22.43 15.15 5.45
C GLU A 801 -23.69 15.91 5.04
N LYS A 802 -23.64 16.64 3.92
CA LYS A 802 -24.82 17.32 3.35
C LYS A 802 -25.87 16.31 2.90
N GLU A 803 -25.46 15.24 2.21
CA GLU A 803 -26.36 14.17 1.77
C GLU A 803 -26.97 13.40 2.95
N GLU A 804 -26.23 13.23 4.05
CA GLU A 804 -26.71 12.59 5.27
C GLU A 804 -27.59 13.48 6.16
N GLY A 805 -27.81 14.74 5.77
CA GLY A 805 -28.70 15.69 6.45
C GLY A 805 -28.06 16.39 7.66
N TYR A 806 -26.74 16.52 7.70
CA TYR A 806 -26.06 17.35 8.69
C TYR A 806 -26.10 18.83 8.32
N ILE A 807 -26.15 19.68 9.36
CA ILE A 807 -26.19 21.13 9.24
C ILE A 807 -25.24 21.78 10.25
N LEU A 808 -24.89 23.04 10.01
CA LEU A 808 -24.14 23.86 10.95
C LEU A 808 -25.13 24.70 11.78
N ALA A 809 -25.42 24.28 13.03
CA ALA A 809 -26.41 24.93 13.89
C ALA A 809 -26.18 26.45 14.05
N CYS A 810 -24.91 26.86 14.03
CA CYS A 810 -24.47 28.24 14.16
C CYS A 810 -24.69 29.12 12.92
N GLN A 811 -25.11 28.54 11.80
CA GLN A 811 -25.44 29.25 10.56
C GLN A 811 -26.87 28.96 10.09
N ALA A 812 -27.57 28.05 10.76
CA ALA A 812 -28.84 27.49 10.30
C ALA A 812 -30.00 28.30 10.86
N GLU A 813 -30.73 28.98 9.99
CA GLU A 813 -31.99 29.62 10.34
C GLU A 813 -33.15 28.68 9.99
N PRO A 814 -34.10 28.43 10.90
CA PRO A 814 -35.22 27.53 10.62
C PRO A 814 -36.16 28.12 9.55
N ASP A 815 -36.51 27.30 8.55
CA ASP A 815 -37.51 27.58 7.53
C ASP A 815 -38.74 26.68 7.77
N GLY A 816 -39.46 26.99 8.85
CA GLY A 816 -40.51 26.14 9.43
C GLY A 816 -40.00 25.26 10.58
N ASN A 817 -40.89 24.42 11.13
CA ASN A 817 -40.57 23.59 12.30
C ASN A 817 -39.46 22.57 11.97
N VAL A 818 -38.50 22.43 12.88
CA VAL A 818 -37.34 21.55 12.71
C VAL A 818 -37.12 20.65 13.93
N VAL A 819 -36.54 19.48 13.68
CA VAL A 819 -36.17 18.50 14.70
C VAL A 819 -34.69 18.18 14.59
N LEU A 820 -33.95 18.35 15.68
CA LEU A 820 -32.51 18.13 15.77
C LEU A 820 -32.18 16.91 16.63
N ASP A 821 -31.16 16.16 16.22
CA ASP A 821 -30.59 15.01 16.94
C ASP A 821 -29.61 15.48 18.04
N VAL A 822 -30.12 16.27 19.00
CA VAL A 822 -29.36 16.86 20.12
C VAL A 822 -30.24 17.06 21.35
#